data_AF-A0A2T2V7F0-F1
#
_entry.id   AF-A0A2T2V7F0-F1
#
_cell.length_a   1.000
_cell.length_b   1.000
_cell.length_c   1.000
_cell.angle_alpha   90.00
_cell.angle_beta   90.00
_cell.angle_gamma   90.00
#
_symmetry.space_group_name_H-M   'P 1'
#
loop_
_entity.id
_entity.type
_entity.pdbx_description
1 polymer ?
#
loop_
_entity_poly.entity_id
_entity_poly.type
_entity_poly.pdbx_seq_one_letter_code
_entity_poly.pdbx_strand_id
1 'polypeptide(L)'
;MTTLLARYAHWLHLDYPGGKVERLPRVDERFRTNVEGVYVVGDLAGVPLLKFSMDGGARVAQQIGDDLGAERGRKEEGAVDVAILGAGAAGMAAAKECRKQGLSFEVLEASRRFATVKDFQKEKPIYTYPDEMTPAGDLRATAPVKEALVDELEAQTTEIQTRDAEAEKIERSDGRLTVVTGKGENLEARRVIVAIGRSGNYRHLGTPGEDRGHVHHRLHDPADHAGERVLVIGGGDSAAEAAIALTEAGAQVRLSYRRARFTRPKPENTDRLRELAEAGAPSGGTLQLVMESEVEEIRESEADLSTPGGEQTVEADVVYAMIGREAPLDFFRRSGIALRNDWGDTPDSLGEALSGLSWMKNVNGRRLAAFAAFFLFMCAVFSWKNSSGLLYRWAQAAGTFPFTLSEWAASLPDASLAGVVLTSAAAPSFYYTLAYSAIVVIFGWRRVKRRKTEYVAWQTATLAAIQVVPLFLLPEIILPYLGGNGLLPTGLLDALFPTSEYATHGREYWRAYGFILAWPLNVYNVFTSDPLWWWLGICFVQTFVLIPGMIYYWGKGAYCGWICSCGALAETLGDTHRDKMPHGEKWNKLNLAGQVILGLAFVLLFFRIGGWIWPNSLLAGIFNAGVYGQLLGFQINYSWMVDVVLAGMI
;
A
#
# COMPACT_ATOMS: atom_id res chain seq x y z
N MET A 1 31.66 -7.99 -15.10
CA MET A 1 30.33 -8.39 -14.61
C MET A 1 29.83 -7.26 -13.70
N THR A 2 28.84 -6.43 -14.03
CA THR A 2 27.76 -6.61 -15.01
C THR A 2 26.95 -5.32 -15.20
N THR A 3 27.21 -4.61 -16.30
CA THR A 3 26.33 -3.55 -16.84
C THR A 3 24.94 -4.09 -17.19
N LEU A 4 24.82 -5.37 -17.55
CA LEU A 4 23.53 -6.05 -17.80
C LEU A 4 22.72 -6.28 -16.53
N LEU A 5 23.31 -6.76 -15.43
CA LEU A 5 22.60 -6.87 -14.14
C LEU A 5 22.23 -5.50 -13.60
N ALA A 6 23.08 -4.48 -13.76
CA ALA A 6 22.75 -3.11 -13.36
C ALA A 6 21.56 -2.57 -14.18
N ARG A 7 21.55 -2.79 -15.51
CA ARG A 7 20.42 -2.42 -16.38
C ARG A 7 19.15 -3.23 -16.08
N TYR A 8 19.29 -4.52 -15.76
CA TYR A 8 18.17 -5.38 -15.37
C TYR A 8 17.59 -4.98 -14.02
N ALA A 9 18.44 -4.67 -13.04
CA ALA A 9 18.05 -4.15 -11.73
C ALA A 9 17.35 -2.78 -11.85
N HIS A 10 17.85 -1.90 -12.73
CA HIS A 10 17.18 -0.64 -13.08
C HIS A 10 15.82 -0.89 -13.76
N TRP A 11 15.74 -1.82 -14.72
CA TRP A 11 14.49 -2.21 -15.39
C TRP A 11 13.46 -2.85 -14.44
N LEU A 12 13.91 -3.53 -13.39
CA LEU A 12 13.08 -4.08 -12.31
C LEU A 12 12.43 -3.02 -11.41
N HIS A 13 12.55 -1.73 -11.76
CA HIS A 13 11.92 -0.60 -11.07
C HIS A 13 12.45 -0.37 -9.64
N LEU A 14 13.77 -0.47 -9.42
CA LEU A 14 14.38 -0.06 -8.15
C LEU A 14 14.35 1.47 -7.92
N ASP A 15 14.02 2.26 -8.94
CA ASP A 15 13.94 3.73 -8.90
C ASP A 15 12.50 4.27 -8.78
N TYR A 16 11.65 3.63 -7.98
CA TYR A 16 10.33 4.20 -7.64
C TYR A 16 10.49 5.39 -6.67
N PRO A 17 9.57 6.38 -6.68
CA PRO A 17 9.46 7.39 -5.63
C PRO A 17 9.50 6.80 -4.22
N GLY A 18 10.69 6.83 -3.62
CA GLY A 18 10.92 6.43 -2.25
C GLY A 18 10.56 7.55 -1.28
N GLY A 19 9.43 7.41 -0.60
CA GLY A 19 9.06 8.16 0.59
C GLY A 19 9.04 7.25 1.82
N LYS A 20 9.27 7.81 3.02
CA LYS A 20 8.84 7.13 4.26
C LYS A 20 7.31 7.04 4.21
N VAL A 21 6.73 5.89 4.56
CA VAL A 21 5.26 5.78 4.74
C VAL A 21 4.84 6.80 5.77
N GLU A 22 3.98 7.74 5.38
CA GLU A 22 3.44 8.72 6.30
C GLU A 22 2.51 8.01 7.28
N ARG A 23 2.76 8.18 8.59
CA ARG A 23 1.86 7.71 9.63
C ARG A 23 0.64 8.65 9.62
N LEU A 24 -0.52 8.17 9.23
CA LEU A 24 -1.76 8.94 9.24
C LEU A 24 -2.67 8.49 10.39
N PRO A 25 -3.61 9.33 10.87
CA PRO A 25 -4.63 8.87 11.81
C PRO A 25 -5.46 7.73 11.21
N ARG A 26 -5.82 6.77 12.07
CA ARG A 26 -6.72 5.69 11.72
C ARG A 26 -8.15 6.23 11.76
N VAL A 27 -8.78 6.21 10.60
CA VAL A 27 -10.19 6.53 10.41
C VAL A 27 -10.92 5.39 9.72
N ASP A 28 -12.21 5.24 10.00
CA ASP A 28 -13.09 4.33 9.25
C ASP A 28 -13.64 4.97 7.97
N GLU A 29 -14.49 4.25 7.23
CA GLU A 29 -15.13 4.75 6.00
C GLU A 29 -16.06 5.95 6.22
N ARG A 30 -16.40 6.26 7.48
CA ARG A 30 -17.21 7.39 7.92
C ARG A 30 -16.37 8.47 8.62
N PHE A 31 -15.04 8.43 8.43
CA PHE A 31 -14.08 9.38 9.00
C PHE A 31 -13.98 9.38 10.54
N ARG A 32 -14.54 8.37 11.22
CA ARG A 32 -14.53 8.28 12.69
C ARG A 32 -13.19 7.76 13.19
N THR A 33 -12.72 8.33 14.29
CA THR A 33 -11.55 7.81 15.01
C THR A 33 -11.94 6.78 16.07
N ASN A 34 -10.95 6.26 16.81
CA ASN A 34 -11.20 5.46 18.03
C ASN A 34 -11.69 6.30 19.22
N VAL A 35 -11.58 7.63 19.16
CA VAL A 35 -12.13 8.53 20.17
C VAL A 35 -13.55 8.89 19.73
N GLU A 36 -14.53 8.47 20.53
CA GLU A 36 -15.93 8.68 20.22
C GLU A 36 -16.24 10.18 20.07
N GLY A 37 -16.99 10.53 19.01
CA GLY A 37 -17.34 11.90 18.67
C GLY A 37 -16.24 12.72 17.97
N VAL A 38 -15.06 12.12 17.72
CA VAL A 38 -13.96 12.77 16.99
C VAL A 38 -13.80 12.17 15.59
N TYR A 39 -13.75 13.04 14.58
CA TYR A 39 -13.63 12.72 13.16
C TYR A 39 -12.40 13.38 12.57
N VAL A 40 -11.76 12.76 11.58
CA VAL A 40 -10.63 13.37 10.84
C VAL A 40 -10.93 13.39 9.36
N VAL A 41 -10.84 14.58 8.74
CA VAL A 41 -11.16 14.82 7.33
C VAL A 41 -10.00 15.49 6.59
N GLY A 42 -10.13 15.61 5.26
CA GLY A 42 -9.12 16.21 4.39
C GLY A 42 -7.93 15.28 4.13
N ASP A 43 -6.76 15.88 3.84
CA ASP A 43 -5.51 15.18 3.56
C ASP A 43 -5.16 14.06 4.55
N LEU A 44 -5.46 14.26 5.83
CA LEU A 44 -5.13 13.32 6.91
C LEU A 44 -6.00 12.06 6.88
N ALA A 45 -7.12 12.07 6.16
CA ALA A 45 -7.98 10.90 5.94
C ALA A 45 -7.47 9.97 4.82
N GLY A 46 -6.47 10.41 4.03
CA GLY A 46 -5.69 9.55 3.13
C GLY A 46 -5.73 9.87 1.64
N VAL A 47 -6.62 10.76 1.18
CA VAL A 47 -6.63 11.21 -0.23
C VAL A 47 -6.48 12.73 -0.27
N PRO A 48 -5.28 13.27 -0.58
CA PRO A 48 -5.01 14.70 -0.55
C PRO A 48 -5.48 15.39 -1.84
N LEU A 49 -6.75 15.19 -2.19
CA LEU A 49 -7.40 15.84 -3.32
C LEU A 49 -8.44 16.83 -2.81
N LEU A 50 -8.50 18.00 -3.45
CA LEU A 50 -9.31 19.12 -2.99
C LEU A 50 -10.80 18.75 -2.87
N LYS A 51 -11.38 18.17 -3.92
CA LYS A 51 -12.80 17.76 -3.93
C LYS A 51 -13.12 16.69 -2.90
N PHE A 52 -12.24 15.70 -2.73
CA PHE A 52 -12.40 14.66 -1.70
C PHE A 52 -12.30 15.22 -0.28
N SER A 53 -11.41 16.19 -0.07
CA SER A 53 -11.27 16.88 1.22
C SER A 53 -12.54 17.64 1.60
N MET A 54 -13.13 18.35 0.64
CA MET A 54 -14.40 19.06 0.81
C MET A 54 -15.58 18.11 1.01
N ASP A 55 -15.63 17.02 0.24
CA ASP A 55 -16.66 15.98 0.36
C ASP A 55 -16.64 15.32 1.75
N GLY A 56 -15.45 14.97 2.26
CA GLY A 56 -15.29 14.39 3.60
C GLY A 56 -15.79 15.32 4.70
N GLY A 57 -15.42 16.61 4.66
CA GLY A 57 -15.90 17.62 5.61
C GLY A 57 -17.43 17.73 5.62
N ALA A 58 -18.04 17.84 4.45
CA ALA A 58 -19.50 17.94 4.31
C ALA A 58 -20.23 16.68 4.80
N ARG A 59 -19.78 15.49 4.40
CA ARG A 59 -20.41 14.21 4.81
C ARG A 59 -20.37 14.01 6.33
N VAL A 60 -19.26 14.37 6.97
CA VAL A 60 -19.14 14.27 8.43
C VAL A 60 -20.11 15.23 9.12
N ALA A 61 -20.22 16.47 8.64
CA ALA A 61 -21.19 17.43 9.17
C ALA A 61 -22.65 16.95 8.99
N GLN A 62 -23.01 16.36 7.84
CA GLN A 62 -24.32 15.73 7.59
C GLN A 62 -24.58 14.60 8.59
N GLN A 63 -23.61 13.70 8.75
CA GLN A 63 -23.75 12.58 9.68
C GLN A 63 -23.91 13.07 11.13
N ILE A 64 -23.13 14.07 11.55
CA ILE A 64 -23.26 14.63 12.90
C ILE A 64 -24.66 15.24 13.09
N GLY A 65 -25.17 15.97 12.10
CA GLY A 65 -26.53 16.46 12.15
C GLY A 65 -27.53 15.31 12.34
N ASP A 66 -27.46 14.27 11.51
CA ASP A 66 -28.36 13.11 11.61
C ASP A 66 -28.26 12.42 12.98
N ASP A 67 -27.04 12.27 13.50
CA ASP A 67 -26.77 11.68 14.82
C ASP A 67 -27.34 12.53 15.98
N LEU A 68 -27.35 13.86 15.87
CA LEU A 68 -27.88 14.78 16.89
C LEU A 68 -29.41 15.01 16.77
N GLY A 69 -29.99 14.79 15.59
CA GLY A 69 -31.45 14.81 15.38
C GLY A 69 -32.16 16.06 15.92
N ALA A 70 -33.04 15.88 16.92
CA ALA A 70 -33.80 16.96 17.53
C ALA A 70 -33.01 17.80 18.56
N GLU A 71 -31.78 17.41 18.88
CA GLU A 71 -30.92 18.08 19.85
C GLU A 71 -29.99 19.12 19.21
N ARG A 72 -30.06 19.29 17.88
CA ARG A 72 -29.29 20.28 17.11
C ARG A 72 -29.55 21.70 17.64
N GLY A 73 -28.50 22.49 17.81
CA GLY A 73 -28.60 23.90 18.16
C GLY A 73 -29.12 24.18 19.57
N ARG A 74 -29.30 23.14 20.41
CA ARG A 74 -29.57 23.34 21.83
C ARG A 74 -28.31 23.88 22.48
N LYS A 75 -28.40 25.08 23.07
CA LYS A 75 -27.37 25.62 23.96
C LYS A 75 -27.38 24.83 25.28
N GLU A 76 -26.84 23.62 25.28
CA GLU A 76 -26.44 22.95 26.52
C GLU A 76 -25.23 23.67 27.09
N GLU A 77 -25.33 24.15 28.34
CA GLU A 77 -24.24 24.54 29.26
C GLU A 77 -22.87 24.87 28.62
N GLY A 78 -22.79 25.86 27.72
CA GLY A 78 -21.53 26.37 27.19
C GLY A 78 -20.80 25.51 26.13
N ALA A 79 -21.40 24.42 25.65
CA ALA A 79 -20.81 23.58 24.59
C ALA A 79 -21.44 23.82 23.22
N VAL A 80 -20.63 23.81 22.16
CA VAL A 80 -21.12 23.80 20.77
C VAL A 80 -21.45 22.38 20.30
N ASP A 81 -22.32 22.23 19.30
CA ASP A 81 -22.55 20.91 18.70
C ASP A 81 -21.27 20.38 18.04
N VAL A 82 -20.54 21.26 17.33
CA VAL A 82 -19.35 20.89 16.55
C VAL A 82 -18.21 21.89 16.72
N ALA A 83 -17.06 21.42 17.21
CA ALA A 83 -15.79 22.14 17.06
C ALA A 83 -15.10 21.69 15.76
N ILE A 84 -14.70 22.64 14.91
CA ILE A 84 -14.01 22.38 13.65
C ILE A 84 -12.58 22.91 13.76
N LEU A 85 -11.59 22.03 13.66
CA LEU A 85 -10.18 22.39 13.81
C LEU A 85 -9.55 22.55 12.43
N GLY A 86 -9.25 23.78 12.03
CA GLY A 86 -8.67 24.16 10.75
C GLY A 86 -9.69 24.75 9.77
N ALA A 87 -9.39 25.95 9.25
CA ALA A 87 -10.18 26.68 8.25
C ALA A 87 -9.65 26.48 6.81
N GLY A 88 -9.22 25.25 6.50
CA GLY A 88 -8.93 24.83 5.12
C GLY A 88 -10.19 24.43 4.36
N ALA A 89 -10.03 23.95 3.11
CA ALA A 89 -11.17 23.56 2.27
C ALA A 89 -12.10 22.52 2.92
N ALA A 90 -11.54 21.52 3.64
CA ALA A 90 -12.34 20.51 4.35
C ALA A 90 -13.12 21.09 5.54
N GLY A 91 -12.46 21.91 6.37
CA GLY A 91 -13.10 22.52 7.54
C GLY A 91 -14.17 23.54 7.16
N MET A 92 -13.91 24.36 6.14
CA MET A 92 -14.89 25.32 5.63
C MET A 92 -16.09 24.64 4.95
N ALA A 93 -15.88 23.51 4.26
CA ALA A 93 -16.98 22.68 3.75
C ALA A 93 -17.84 22.11 4.89
N ALA A 94 -17.21 21.62 5.96
CA ALA A 94 -17.91 21.14 7.15
C ALA A 94 -18.71 22.27 7.82
N ALA A 95 -18.11 23.45 8.01
CA ALA A 95 -18.75 24.61 8.62
C ALA A 95 -19.97 25.10 7.83
N LYS A 96 -19.86 25.16 6.49
CA LYS A 96 -20.98 25.51 5.60
C LYS A 96 -22.15 24.53 5.76
N GLU A 97 -21.84 23.25 5.87
CA GLU A 97 -22.84 22.20 6.04
C GLU A 97 -23.44 22.15 7.45
N CYS A 98 -22.65 22.46 8.49
CA CYS A 98 -23.14 22.64 9.86
C CYS A 98 -24.16 23.78 9.92
N ARG A 99 -23.84 24.92 9.29
CA ARG A 99 -24.75 26.07 9.18
C ARG A 99 -26.06 25.69 8.48
N LYS A 100 -25.99 24.99 7.34
CA LYS A 100 -27.16 24.53 6.58
C LYS A 100 -28.11 23.68 7.41
N GLN A 101 -27.58 22.88 8.33
CA GLN A 101 -28.35 22.00 9.20
C GLN A 101 -28.77 22.62 10.54
N GLY A 102 -28.42 23.89 10.79
CA GLY A 102 -28.72 24.58 12.06
C GLY A 102 -27.92 24.08 13.26
N LEU A 103 -26.75 23.47 13.04
CA LEU A 103 -25.83 23.09 14.11
C LEU A 103 -25.12 24.32 14.67
N SER A 104 -24.92 24.37 15.99
CA SER A 104 -24.01 25.33 16.61
C SER A 104 -22.57 24.85 16.42
N PHE A 105 -21.69 25.72 15.90
CA PHE A 105 -20.31 25.33 15.64
C PHE A 105 -19.34 26.50 15.81
N GLU A 106 -18.07 26.16 16.03
CA GLU A 106 -16.97 27.11 16.06
C GLU A 106 -15.79 26.55 15.26
N VAL A 107 -15.19 27.38 14.42
CA VAL A 107 -14.01 27.02 13.60
C VAL A 107 -12.77 27.63 14.24
N LEU A 108 -11.86 26.79 14.71
CA LEU A 108 -10.55 27.21 15.24
C LEU A 108 -9.52 27.17 14.12
N GLU A 109 -8.82 28.27 13.87
CA GLU A 109 -7.75 28.38 12.87
C GLU A 109 -6.50 28.96 13.52
N ALA A 110 -5.36 28.30 13.33
CA ALA A 110 -4.08 28.72 13.93
C ALA A 110 -3.31 29.76 13.10
N SER A 111 -3.69 29.95 11.83
CA SER A 111 -3.01 30.82 10.88
C SER A 111 -3.98 31.76 10.16
N ARG A 112 -4.51 31.35 9.00
CA ARG A 112 -5.49 32.10 8.21
C ARG A 112 -6.34 31.15 7.37
N ARG A 113 -7.55 31.61 7.04
CA ARG A 113 -8.47 30.90 6.15
C ARG A 113 -7.78 30.47 4.86
N PHE A 114 -7.98 29.22 4.48
CA PHE A 114 -7.43 28.59 3.28
C PHE A 114 -5.89 28.70 3.15
N ALA A 115 -5.14 28.79 4.26
CA ALA A 115 -3.68 28.96 4.25
C ALA A 115 -2.98 28.07 3.22
N THR A 116 -3.26 26.76 3.25
CA THR A 116 -2.68 25.77 2.30
C THR A 116 -2.75 26.20 0.84
N VAL A 117 -3.93 26.65 0.38
CA VAL A 117 -4.15 27.00 -1.03
C VAL A 117 -3.57 28.39 -1.32
N LYS A 118 -3.73 29.34 -0.40
CA LYS A 118 -3.13 30.69 -0.50
C LYS A 118 -1.61 30.64 -0.60
N ASP A 119 -1.00 29.63 0.03
CA ASP A 119 0.44 29.43 0.07
C ASP A 119 1.00 28.64 -1.12
N PHE A 120 0.18 28.31 -2.11
CA PHE A 120 0.71 27.84 -3.40
C PHE A 120 1.39 28.98 -4.17
N GLN A 121 2.28 28.60 -5.09
CA GLN A 121 2.95 29.54 -6.00
C GLN A 121 1.92 30.38 -6.77
N LYS A 122 2.26 31.63 -7.06
CA LYS A 122 1.46 32.51 -7.91
C LYS A 122 1.22 31.87 -9.28
N GLU A 123 0.00 32.04 -9.80
CA GLU A 123 -0.47 31.46 -11.08
C GLU A 123 -0.41 29.92 -11.15
N LYS A 124 -0.24 29.23 -10.01
CA LYS A 124 -0.15 27.77 -9.99
C LYS A 124 -1.42 27.14 -10.61
N PRO A 125 -1.28 26.30 -11.65
CA PRO A 125 -2.40 25.52 -12.17
C PRO A 125 -2.96 24.59 -11.10
N ILE A 126 -4.28 24.63 -10.92
CA ILE A 126 -5.01 23.76 -10.03
C ILE A 126 -5.72 22.69 -10.84
N TYR A 127 -5.35 21.44 -10.58
CA TYR A 127 -6.05 20.29 -11.12
C TYR A 127 -7.14 19.86 -10.12
N THR A 128 -8.40 20.01 -10.51
CA THR A 128 -9.56 19.69 -9.66
C THR A 128 -10.04 18.23 -9.85
N TYR A 129 -9.13 17.33 -10.24
CA TYR A 129 -9.43 15.92 -10.44
C TYR A 129 -10.03 15.27 -9.16
N PRO A 130 -11.05 14.41 -9.28
CA PRO A 130 -11.73 13.98 -10.51
C PRO A 130 -12.72 15.05 -11.01
N ASP A 131 -12.74 15.31 -12.32
CA ASP A 131 -13.55 16.40 -12.90
C ASP A 131 -15.05 16.15 -12.73
N GLU A 132 -15.50 14.91 -12.93
CA GLU A 132 -16.90 14.46 -12.81
C GLU A 132 -17.40 14.42 -11.36
N MET A 133 -16.50 14.46 -10.37
CA MET A 133 -16.90 14.39 -8.96
C MET A 133 -17.51 15.72 -8.51
N THR A 134 -18.71 15.66 -7.93
CA THR A 134 -19.31 16.76 -7.18
C THR A 134 -19.30 16.44 -5.69
N PRO A 135 -18.67 17.26 -4.82
CA PRO A 135 -18.71 17.07 -3.38
C PRO A 135 -20.15 17.09 -2.83
N ALA A 136 -20.44 16.29 -1.80
CA ALA A 136 -21.78 16.17 -1.20
C ALA A 136 -22.34 17.49 -0.62
N GLY A 137 -21.49 18.38 -0.10
CA GLY A 137 -21.89 19.69 0.42
C GLY A 137 -22.06 20.75 -0.66
N ASP A 138 -22.28 22.00 -0.27
CA ASP A 138 -22.51 23.13 -1.21
C ASP A 138 -21.25 23.90 -1.60
N LEU A 139 -20.10 23.65 -0.96
CA LEU A 139 -18.83 24.28 -1.33
C LEU A 139 -18.33 23.67 -2.65
N ARG A 140 -17.91 24.53 -3.60
CA ARG A 140 -17.40 24.15 -4.92
C ARG A 140 -16.01 24.71 -5.14
N ALA A 141 -15.20 23.98 -5.91
CA ALA A 141 -13.85 24.36 -6.32
C ALA A 141 -13.70 23.98 -7.80
N THR A 142 -13.79 24.97 -8.67
CA THR A 142 -13.82 24.81 -10.13
C THR A 142 -12.75 25.63 -10.83
N ALA A 143 -12.21 26.65 -10.17
CA ALA A 143 -11.20 27.52 -10.73
C ALA A 143 -9.90 26.76 -11.11
N PRO A 144 -9.32 27.02 -12.29
CA PRO A 144 -8.17 26.30 -12.81
C PRO A 144 -6.81 26.84 -12.32
N VAL A 145 -6.80 27.95 -11.58
CA VAL A 145 -5.60 28.63 -11.09
C VAL A 145 -5.79 29.07 -9.64
N LYS A 146 -4.68 29.18 -8.89
CA LYS A 146 -4.70 29.43 -7.44
C LYS A 146 -5.52 30.65 -7.03
N GLU A 147 -5.27 31.82 -7.62
CA GLU A 147 -5.87 33.10 -7.21
C GLU A 147 -7.40 33.04 -7.34
N ALA A 148 -7.88 32.65 -8.51
CA ALA A 148 -9.31 32.48 -8.77
C ALA A 148 -9.95 31.43 -7.86
N LEU A 149 -9.21 30.37 -7.49
CA LEU A 149 -9.68 29.37 -6.53
C LEU A 149 -9.82 29.94 -5.12
N VAL A 150 -8.84 30.73 -4.67
CA VAL A 150 -8.91 31.39 -3.35
C VAL A 150 -10.12 32.32 -3.29
N ASP A 151 -10.31 33.15 -4.31
CA ASP A 151 -11.46 34.06 -4.40
C ASP A 151 -12.80 33.30 -4.43
N GLU A 152 -12.88 32.23 -5.22
CA GLU A 152 -14.05 31.34 -5.29
C GLU A 152 -14.40 30.74 -3.92
N LEU A 153 -13.40 30.26 -3.17
CA LEU A 153 -13.59 29.64 -1.86
C LEU A 153 -13.94 30.66 -0.77
N GLU A 154 -13.31 31.83 -0.76
CA GLU A 154 -13.61 32.91 0.19
C GLU A 154 -15.02 33.46 -0.03
N ALA A 155 -15.38 33.78 -1.28
CA ALA A 155 -16.69 34.31 -1.61
C ALA A 155 -17.82 33.38 -1.15
N GLN A 156 -17.64 32.06 -1.32
CA GLN A 156 -18.61 31.04 -0.93
C GLN A 156 -18.72 30.78 0.58
N THR A 157 -17.88 31.40 1.41
CA THR A 157 -17.77 31.12 2.85
C THR A 157 -17.65 32.38 3.72
N THR A 158 -17.95 33.56 3.16
CA THR A 158 -17.83 34.87 3.82
C THR A 158 -18.64 34.95 5.13
N GLU A 159 -19.73 34.20 5.21
CA GLU A 159 -20.66 34.16 6.34
C GLU A 159 -20.21 33.29 7.52
N ILE A 160 -19.10 32.56 7.38
CA ILE A 160 -18.54 31.68 8.39
C ILE A 160 -17.44 32.43 9.13
N GLN A 161 -17.53 32.57 10.45
CA GLN A 161 -16.48 33.18 11.26
C GLN A 161 -15.47 32.14 11.73
N THR A 162 -14.21 32.55 11.88
CA THR A 162 -13.11 31.74 12.40
C THR A 162 -12.54 32.41 13.64
N ARG A 163 -12.22 31.62 14.66
CA ARG A 163 -11.50 32.06 15.85
C ARG A 163 -10.02 31.74 15.69
N ASP A 164 -9.18 32.74 15.95
CA ASP A 164 -7.72 32.57 15.98
C ASP A 164 -7.32 31.79 17.24
N ALA A 165 -7.07 30.50 17.08
CA ALA A 165 -6.69 29.57 18.14
C ALA A 165 -6.07 28.29 17.56
N GLU A 166 -4.99 27.82 18.18
CA GLU A 166 -4.37 26.53 17.87
C GLU A 166 -4.88 25.47 18.86
N ALA A 167 -5.37 24.34 18.35
CA ALA A 167 -5.78 23.21 19.16
C ALA A 167 -4.58 22.29 19.46
N GLU A 168 -4.24 22.11 20.74
CA GLU A 168 -3.10 21.30 21.16
C GLU A 168 -3.44 19.82 21.34
N LYS A 169 -4.64 19.54 21.88
CA LYS A 169 -5.17 18.19 22.12
C LYS A 169 -6.69 18.21 22.26
N ILE A 170 -7.29 17.03 22.11
CA ILE A 170 -8.69 16.77 22.43
C ILE A 170 -8.74 15.84 23.63
N GLU A 171 -9.46 16.24 24.68
CA GLU A 171 -9.73 15.43 25.86
C GLU A 171 -11.20 15.00 25.86
N ARG A 172 -11.47 13.80 26.37
CA ARG A 172 -12.83 13.27 26.56
C ARG A 172 -13.03 12.96 28.04
N SER A 173 -13.97 13.65 28.68
CA SER A 173 -14.42 13.37 30.05
C SER A 173 -15.94 13.35 30.08
N ASP A 174 -16.52 12.37 30.78
CA ASP A 174 -17.97 12.30 31.05
C ASP A 174 -18.87 12.45 29.81
N GLY A 175 -18.40 11.92 28.67
CA GLY A 175 -19.12 11.98 27.39
C GLY A 175 -19.00 13.31 26.63
N ARG A 176 -18.37 14.33 27.20
CA ARG A 176 -18.05 15.62 26.56
C ARG A 176 -16.64 15.62 25.97
N LEU A 177 -16.44 16.42 24.92
CA LEU A 177 -15.13 16.66 24.32
C LEU A 177 -14.69 18.08 24.65
N THR A 178 -13.46 18.23 25.11
CA THR A 178 -12.82 19.52 25.36
C THR A 178 -11.65 19.66 24.41
N VAL A 179 -11.68 20.67 23.56
CA VAL A 179 -10.55 21.07 22.73
C VAL A 179 -9.70 22.03 23.54
N VAL A 180 -8.49 21.58 23.90
CA VAL A 180 -7.52 22.39 24.63
C VAL A 180 -6.76 23.25 23.64
N THR A 181 -6.75 24.57 23.88
CA THR A 181 -6.11 25.54 22.98
C THR A 181 -4.80 26.04 23.57
N GLY A 182 -3.80 26.29 22.72
CA GLY A 182 -2.50 26.84 23.16
C GLY A 182 -2.55 28.34 23.46
N LYS A 183 -3.57 29.02 22.90
CA LYS A 183 -3.89 30.42 23.15
C LYS A 183 -5.42 30.58 23.15
N GLY A 184 -5.96 31.22 24.21
CA GLY A 184 -7.39 31.46 24.39
C GLY A 184 -8.07 30.48 25.35
N GLU A 185 -9.40 30.58 25.44
CA GLU A 185 -10.21 29.65 26.26
C GLU A 185 -10.36 28.28 25.57
N ASN A 186 -10.43 27.21 26.37
CA ASN A 186 -10.78 25.88 25.89
C ASN A 186 -12.20 25.89 25.31
N LEU A 187 -12.44 25.02 24.33
CA LEU A 187 -13.75 24.90 23.69
C LEU A 187 -14.38 23.55 24.03
N GLU A 188 -15.56 23.58 24.66
CA GLU A 188 -16.38 22.38 24.84
C GLU A 188 -17.23 22.11 23.59
N ALA A 189 -17.24 20.85 23.15
CA ALA A 189 -18.02 20.42 22.02
C ALA A 189 -18.62 19.02 22.19
N ARG A 190 -19.76 18.78 21.56
CA ARG A 190 -20.38 17.45 21.50
C ARG A 190 -19.68 16.55 20.48
N ARG A 191 -19.18 17.14 19.39
CA ARG A 191 -18.41 16.49 18.32
C ARG A 191 -17.24 17.36 17.89
N VAL A 192 -16.16 16.74 17.43
CA VAL A 192 -14.98 17.45 16.91
C VAL A 192 -14.62 16.95 15.52
N ILE A 193 -14.49 17.87 14.57
CA ILE A 193 -13.98 17.61 13.22
C ILE A 193 -12.55 18.14 13.12
N VAL A 194 -11.59 17.23 12.98
CA VAL A 194 -10.17 17.57 12.78
C VAL A 194 -9.91 17.74 11.27
N ALA A 195 -9.67 18.97 10.84
CA ALA A 195 -9.45 19.38 9.46
C ALA A 195 -8.13 20.19 9.27
N ILE A 196 -7.15 19.95 10.16
CA ILE A 196 -5.89 20.72 10.26
C ILE A 196 -4.91 20.52 9.09
N GLY A 197 -5.16 19.52 8.23
CA GLY A 197 -4.32 19.24 7.05
C GLY A 197 -2.86 18.88 7.41
N ARG A 198 -1.97 18.98 6.42
CA ARG A 198 -0.53 18.68 6.57
C ARG A 198 0.36 19.90 6.40
N SER A 199 -0.23 21.05 6.08
CA SER A 199 0.51 22.14 5.46
C SER A 199 1.34 22.96 6.44
N GLY A 200 0.96 23.00 7.73
CA GLY A 200 1.61 23.84 8.74
C GLY A 200 2.99 23.36 9.19
N ASN A 201 3.26 22.05 9.21
CA ASN A 201 4.51 21.49 9.72
C ASN A 201 5.44 21.11 8.56
N TYR A 202 6.52 21.87 8.37
CA TYR A 202 7.59 21.48 7.44
C TYR A 202 8.59 20.60 8.15
N ARG A 203 9.33 19.80 7.39
CA ARG A 203 10.50 19.13 7.93
C ARG A 203 11.58 20.17 8.20
N HIS A 204 12.32 19.93 9.27
CA HIS A 204 13.52 20.69 9.60
C HIS A 204 14.77 19.99 9.04
N LEU A 205 15.72 20.77 8.55
CA LEU A 205 17.08 20.37 8.18
C LEU A 205 17.87 19.97 9.43
N GLY A 206 17.63 20.64 10.56
CA GLY A 206 18.35 20.43 11.81
C GLY A 206 19.78 20.97 11.76
N THR A 207 20.05 21.92 10.88
CA THR A 207 21.38 22.50 10.64
C THR A 207 21.47 23.91 11.22
N PRO A 208 22.65 24.35 11.70
CA PRO A 208 22.83 25.72 12.13
C PRO A 208 22.42 26.73 11.05
N GLY A 209 21.64 27.74 11.44
CA GLY A 209 21.18 28.81 10.55
C GLY A 209 19.88 28.53 9.78
N GLU A 210 19.23 27.39 9.97
CA GLU A 210 17.93 27.08 9.38
C GLU A 210 16.83 28.10 9.75
N ASP A 211 16.87 28.67 10.95
CA ASP A 211 15.85 29.62 11.45
C ASP A 211 16.06 31.07 10.97
N ARG A 212 17.00 31.32 10.05
CA ARG A 212 17.27 32.67 9.54
C ARG A 212 16.14 33.18 8.64
N GLY A 213 15.98 34.51 8.58
CA GLY A 213 14.84 35.15 7.90
C GLY A 213 14.78 34.96 6.38
N HIS A 214 15.90 34.62 5.73
CA HIS A 214 16.00 34.32 4.30
C HIS A 214 15.87 32.83 3.98
N VAL A 215 15.58 31.99 4.99
CA VAL A 215 15.27 30.56 4.81
C VAL A 215 13.75 30.39 4.77
N HIS A 216 13.24 29.93 3.63
CA HIS A 216 11.83 29.77 3.37
C HIS A 216 11.49 28.31 3.09
N HIS A 217 10.29 27.90 3.49
CA HIS A 217 9.80 26.53 3.25
C HIS A 217 8.73 26.48 2.15
N ARG A 218 8.45 27.63 1.54
CA ARG A 218 7.50 27.81 0.44
C ARG A 218 7.91 28.96 -0.46
N LEU A 219 7.81 28.71 -1.76
CA LEU A 219 7.95 29.71 -2.80
C LEU A 219 6.59 30.31 -3.13
N HIS A 220 6.44 31.63 -2.96
CA HIS A 220 5.19 32.36 -3.21
C HIS A 220 5.15 32.99 -4.60
N ASP A 221 6.08 33.90 -4.89
CA ASP A 221 6.25 34.50 -6.22
C ASP A 221 7.71 34.30 -6.68
N PRO A 222 7.95 33.47 -7.71
CA PRO A 222 9.30 33.28 -8.27
C PRO A 222 9.89 34.57 -8.84
N ALA A 223 9.06 35.52 -9.30
CA ALA A 223 9.50 36.75 -9.94
C ALA A 223 10.22 37.71 -8.97
N ASP A 224 9.94 37.60 -7.67
CA ASP A 224 10.58 38.44 -6.63
C ASP A 224 12.09 38.15 -6.52
N HIS A 225 12.54 37.00 -7.01
CA HIS A 225 13.93 36.52 -6.89
C HIS A 225 14.72 36.63 -8.20
N ALA A 226 14.22 37.39 -9.18
CA ALA A 226 14.92 37.59 -10.43
C ALA A 226 16.32 38.21 -10.19
N GLY A 227 17.37 37.55 -10.70
CA GLY A 227 18.75 37.97 -10.52
C GLY A 227 19.42 37.56 -9.19
N GLU A 228 18.66 37.07 -8.21
CA GLU A 228 19.20 36.61 -6.91
C GLU A 228 19.84 35.23 -6.99
N ARG A 229 20.76 34.93 -6.06
CA ARG A 229 21.35 33.59 -5.90
C ARG A 229 20.49 32.79 -4.93
N VAL A 230 19.86 31.72 -5.42
CA VAL A 230 18.88 30.97 -4.65
C VAL A 230 19.32 29.53 -4.45
N LEU A 231 19.37 29.07 -3.20
CA LEU A 231 19.63 27.67 -2.88
C LEU A 231 18.32 26.93 -2.61
N VAL A 232 17.93 25.99 -3.47
CA VAL A 232 16.80 25.10 -3.26
C VAL A 232 17.30 23.78 -2.67
N ILE A 233 16.79 23.39 -1.52
CA ILE A 233 17.18 22.16 -0.82
C ILE A 233 16.06 21.13 -0.94
N GLY A 234 16.36 19.99 -1.55
CA GLY A 234 15.43 18.87 -1.67
C GLY A 234 15.36 18.28 -3.07
N GLY A 235 14.83 17.06 -3.16
CA GLY A 235 14.65 16.34 -4.43
C GLY A 235 13.25 15.76 -4.59
N GLY A 236 12.24 16.41 -4.00
CA GLY A 236 10.82 16.11 -4.21
C GLY A 236 10.21 16.94 -5.34
N ASP A 237 8.97 16.63 -5.70
CA ASP A 237 8.26 17.36 -6.77
C ASP A 237 8.18 18.87 -6.48
N SER A 238 7.92 19.26 -5.23
CA SER A 238 7.88 20.68 -4.84
C SER A 238 9.23 21.39 -4.92
N ALA A 239 10.34 20.68 -4.67
CA ALA A 239 11.68 21.23 -4.88
C ALA A 239 11.97 21.43 -6.37
N ALA A 240 11.58 20.47 -7.21
CA ALA A 240 11.73 20.55 -8.65
C ALA A 240 10.90 21.71 -9.23
N GLU A 241 9.60 21.79 -8.89
CA GLU A 241 8.71 22.88 -9.30
C GLU A 241 9.25 24.26 -8.86
N ALA A 242 9.80 24.36 -7.64
CA ALA A 242 10.36 25.62 -7.15
C ALA A 242 11.62 26.03 -7.92
N ALA A 243 12.55 25.09 -8.13
CA ALA A 243 13.77 25.37 -8.88
C ALA A 243 13.50 25.72 -10.35
N ILE A 244 12.58 25.02 -11.01
CA ILE A 244 12.14 25.34 -12.37
C ILE A 244 11.58 26.76 -12.40
N ALA A 245 10.61 27.07 -11.53
CA ALA A 245 9.93 28.37 -11.53
C ALA A 245 10.89 29.53 -11.23
N LEU A 246 11.81 29.38 -10.27
CA LEU A 246 12.85 30.37 -9.96
C LEU A 246 13.81 30.59 -11.13
N THR A 247 14.25 29.50 -11.77
CA THR A 247 15.14 29.58 -12.93
C THR A 247 14.43 30.28 -14.09
N GLU A 248 13.18 29.93 -14.38
CA GLU A 248 12.37 30.55 -15.43
C GLU A 248 12.05 32.02 -15.13
N ALA A 249 12.00 32.42 -13.86
CA ALA A 249 11.88 33.82 -13.45
C ALA A 249 13.18 34.63 -13.52
N GLY A 250 14.33 34.00 -13.81
CA GLY A 250 15.61 34.68 -13.98
C GLY A 250 16.56 34.61 -12.77
N ALA A 251 16.29 33.74 -11.79
CA ALA A 251 17.18 33.53 -10.65
C ALA A 251 18.40 32.65 -11.00
N GLN A 252 19.46 32.76 -10.20
CA GLN A 252 20.62 31.86 -10.23
C GLN A 252 20.43 30.75 -9.20
N VAL A 253 19.90 29.62 -9.63
CA VAL A 253 19.44 28.55 -8.74
C VAL A 253 20.50 27.46 -8.58
N ARG A 254 20.79 27.10 -7.33
CA ARG A 254 21.48 25.86 -6.97
C ARG A 254 20.47 24.91 -6.33
N LEU A 255 20.27 23.74 -6.91
CA LEU A 255 19.44 22.70 -6.30
C LEU A 255 20.36 21.68 -5.61
N SER A 256 20.32 21.64 -4.27
CA SER A 256 21.05 20.68 -3.44
C SER A 256 20.17 19.47 -3.14
N TYR A 257 20.70 18.28 -3.42
CA TYR A 257 20.00 17.03 -3.13
C TYR A 257 20.94 15.91 -2.70
N ARG A 258 20.71 15.39 -1.49
CA ARG A 258 21.50 14.34 -0.84
C ARG A 258 21.63 13.00 -1.55
N ARG A 259 20.88 12.75 -2.63
CA ARG A 259 20.95 11.49 -3.39
C ARG A 259 21.60 11.74 -4.74
N ALA A 260 22.23 10.71 -5.29
CA ALA A 260 22.84 10.76 -6.61
C ALA A 260 21.85 11.00 -7.76
N ARG A 261 20.55 10.71 -7.55
CA ARG A 261 19.53 10.76 -8.60
C ARG A 261 18.17 11.13 -8.04
N PHE A 262 17.38 11.89 -8.83
CA PHE A 262 15.97 12.18 -8.54
C PHE A 262 15.15 10.89 -8.58
N THR A 263 14.41 10.63 -7.50
CA THR A 263 13.51 9.47 -7.42
C THR A 263 12.06 9.88 -7.21
N ARG A 264 11.81 11.08 -6.68
CA ARG A 264 10.49 11.53 -6.21
C ARG A 264 9.71 12.46 -7.16
N PRO A 265 10.34 13.39 -7.91
CA PRO A 265 9.61 14.29 -8.79
C PRO A 265 8.94 13.53 -9.94
N LYS A 266 7.96 14.15 -10.58
CA LYS A 266 7.39 13.63 -11.82
C LYS A 266 8.46 13.58 -12.93
N PRO A 267 8.36 12.64 -13.89
CA PRO A 267 9.30 12.57 -15.00
C PRO A 267 9.45 13.89 -15.76
N GLU A 268 8.34 14.58 -16.02
CA GLU A 268 8.31 15.84 -16.77
C GLU A 268 9.12 16.93 -16.06
N ASN A 269 9.00 17.04 -14.75
CA ASN A 269 9.77 17.97 -13.93
C ASN A 269 11.26 17.60 -13.91
N THR A 270 11.57 16.31 -13.91
CA THR A 270 12.98 15.84 -13.92
C THR A 270 13.65 16.15 -15.25
N ASP A 271 12.94 15.96 -16.37
CA ASP A 271 13.45 16.29 -17.70
C ASP A 271 13.61 17.80 -17.84
N ARG A 272 12.65 18.60 -17.35
CA ARG A 272 12.74 20.06 -17.36
C ARG A 272 13.92 20.60 -16.55
N LEU A 273 14.21 20.02 -15.37
CA LEU A 273 15.40 20.37 -14.58
C LEU A 273 16.69 20.13 -15.35
N ARG A 274 16.79 19.02 -16.11
CA ARG A 274 17.99 18.73 -16.92
C ARG A 274 18.15 19.73 -18.05
N GLU A 275 17.07 20.02 -18.77
CA GLU A 275 17.08 21.03 -19.84
C GLU A 275 17.57 22.39 -19.33
N LEU A 276 17.02 22.84 -18.19
CA LEU A 276 17.42 24.12 -17.59
C LEU A 276 18.85 24.11 -17.05
N ALA A 277 19.33 22.97 -16.56
CA ALA A 277 20.72 22.84 -16.10
C ALA A 277 21.73 22.87 -17.25
N GLU A 278 21.34 22.39 -18.45
CA GLU A 278 22.21 22.39 -19.63
C GLU A 278 22.15 23.70 -20.42
N ALA A 279 20.96 24.28 -20.60
CA ALA A 279 20.72 25.41 -21.50
C ALA A 279 20.41 26.74 -20.80
N GLY A 280 20.10 26.72 -19.50
CA GLY A 280 19.55 27.88 -18.79
C GLY A 280 18.11 28.22 -19.22
N ALA A 281 17.52 29.23 -18.58
CA ALA A 281 16.21 29.75 -18.97
C ALA A 281 16.33 30.90 -19.98
N PRO A 282 15.35 31.09 -20.89
CA PRO A 282 15.31 32.23 -21.81
C PRO A 282 15.32 33.60 -21.10
N SER A 283 14.86 33.66 -19.85
CA SER A 283 14.89 34.84 -18.99
C SER A 283 16.28 35.19 -18.45
N GLY A 284 17.29 34.36 -18.71
CA GLY A 284 18.67 34.53 -18.22
C GLY A 284 18.97 33.82 -16.90
N GLY A 285 17.99 33.13 -16.31
CA GLY A 285 18.20 32.32 -15.10
C GLY A 285 19.05 31.08 -15.38
N THR A 286 19.79 30.63 -14.36
CA THR A 286 20.69 29.48 -14.44
C THR A 286 20.35 28.46 -13.38
N LEU A 287 20.55 27.17 -13.67
CA LEU A 287 20.31 26.09 -12.74
C LEU A 287 21.55 25.21 -12.62
N GLN A 288 22.07 25.06 -11.41
CA GLN A 288 23.12 24.11 -11.08
C GLN A 288 22.55 23.01 -10.18
N LEU A 289 22.67 21.77 -10.61
CA LEU A 289 22.30 20.60 -9.81
C LEU A 289 23.51 20.16 -8.98
N VAL A 290 23.41 20.29 -7.66
CA VAL A 290 24.39 19.80 -6.69
C VAL A 290 23.83 18.50 -6.10
N MET A 291 24.31 17.37 -6.61
CA MET A 291 23.83 16.04 -6.24
C MET A 291 24.75 15.41 -5.20
N GLU A 292 24.23 14.46 -4.43
CA GLU A 292 24.94 13.82 -3.31
C GLU A 292 25.43 14.85 -2.28
N SER A 293 24.66 15.94 -2.10
CA SER A 293 25.01 17.03 -1.20
C SER A 293 24.08 17.12 0.00
N GLU A 294 24.65 17.34 1.17
CA GLU A 294 23.93 17.67 2.41
C GLU A 294 24.34 19.07 2.87
N VAL A 295 23.37 19.85 3.37
CA VAL A 295 23.62 21.19 3.90
C VAL A 295 24.12 21.02 5.32
N GLU A 296 25.24 21.64 5.67
CA GLU A 296 25.83 21.58 7.01
C GLU A 296 25.52 22.84 7.82
N GLU A 297 25.62 24.02 7.21
CA GLU A 297 25.35 25.31 7.86
C GLU A 297 24.78 26.33 6.85
N ILE A 298 23.87 27.18 7.30
CA ILE A 298 23.35 28.33 6.53
C ILE A 298 23.78 29.64 7.21
N ARG A 299 24.52 30.47 6.47
CA ARG A 299 24.97 31.81 6.89
C ARG A 299 24.17 32.89 6.16
N GLU A 300 24.50 34.16 6.40
CA GLU A 300 23.74 35.32 5.87
C GLU A 300 23.69 35.39 4.34
N SER A 301 24.77 35.00 3.65
CA SER A 301 24.87 35.09 2.18
C SER A 301 25.48 33.85 1.53
N GLU A 302 25.66 32.78 2.30
CA GLU A 302 26.30 31.55 1.86
C GLU A 302 25.78 30.34 2.66
N ALA A 303 25.94 29.14 2.11
CA ALA A 303 25.66 27.90 2.79
C ALA A 303 26.78 26.89 2.52
N ASP A 304 27.13 26.11 3.53
CA ASP A 304 28.13 25.06 3.41
C ASP A 304 27.45 23.73 3.08
N LEU A 305 27.94 23.09 2.02
CA LEU A 305 27.46 21.80 1.53
C LEU A 305 28.57 20.76 1.69
N SER A 306 28.24 19.62 2.31
CA SER A 306 29.06 18.42 2.26
C SER A 306 28.79 17.68 0.95
N THR A 307 29.83 17.42 0.16
CA THR A 307 29.74 16.71 -1.12
C THR A 307 30.77 15.56 -1.18
N PRO A 308 30.67 14.62 -2.12
CA PRO A 308 31.69 13.57 -2.28
C PRO A 308 33.09 14.11 -2.58
N GLY A 309 33.18 15.35 -3.10
CA GLY A 309 34.44 16.05 -3.38
C GLY A 309 35.01 16.81 -2.19
N GLY A 310 34.34 16.79 -1.04
CA GLY A 310 34.67 17.60 0.14
C GLY A 310 33.62 18.68 0.43
N GLU A 311 33.90 19.51 1.42
CA GLU A 311 33.05 20.66 1.76
C GLU A 311 33.12 21.73 0.67
N GLN A 312 31.97 22.28 0.31
CA GLN A 312 31.80 23.33 -0.67
C GLN A 312 30.90 24.42 -0.11
N THR A 313 31.41 25.64 -0.01
CA THR A 313 30.59 26.83 0.29
C THR A 313 29.95 27.35 -1.00
N VAL A 314 28.64 27.61 -0.96
CA VAL A 314 27.89 28.20 -2.06
C VAL A 314 27.26 29.52 -1.64
N GLU A 315 27.36 30.53 -2.50
CA GLU A 315 26.67 31.79 -2.29
C GLU A 315 25.16 31.60 -2.48
N ALA A 316 24.37 32.11 -1.53
CA ALA A 316 22.92 32.05 -1.51
C ALA A 316 22.35 33.25 -0.75
N ASP A 317 21.65 34.13 -1.47
CA ASP A 317 20.93 35.27 -0.90
C ASP A 317 19.61 34.81 -0.26
N VAL A 318 18.99 33.76 -0.83
CA VAL A 318 17.74 33.16 -0.35
C VAL A 318 17.84 31.64 -0.39
N VAL A 319 17.27 30.98 0.62
CA VAL A 319 17.27 29.51 0.73
C VAL A 319 15.83 28.99 0.77
N TYR A 320 15.52 28.00 -0.07
CA TYR A 320 14.25 27.28 -0.06
C TYR A 320 14.41 25.84 0.43
N ALA A 321 14.05 25.57 1.70
CA ALA A 321 14.04 24.25 2.30
C ALA A 321 12.80 23.43 1.89
N MET A 322 12.81 22.90 0.66
CA MET A 322 11.71 22.15 0.03
C MET A 322 11.78 20.64 0.33
N ILE A 323 12.01 20.28 1.59
CA ILE A 323 12.30 18.90 2.04
C ILE A 323 11.06 18.08 2.46
N GLY A 324 9.88 18.68 2.34
CA GLY A 324 8.58 18.05 2.59
C GLY A 324 7.94 18.51 3.89
N ARG A 325 6.78 17.93 4.19
CA ARG A 325 5.95 18.26 5.35
C ARG A 325 5.81 17.07 6.28
N GLU A 326 5.46 17.32 7.52
CA GLU A 326 5.14 16.29 8.50
C GLU A 326 3.67 16.38 8.91
N ALA A 327 3.01 15.22 9.04
CA ALA A 327 1.71 15.20 9.67
C ALA A 327 1.87 15.59 11.16
N PRO A 328 0.91 16.32 11.76
CA PRO A 328 0.97 16.70 13.18
C PRO A 328 0.69 15.49 14.08
N LEU A 329 1.59 14.51 14.10
CA LEU A 329 1.41 13.24 14.81
C LEU A 329 1.24 13.42 16.31
N ASP A 330 1.88 14.42 16.89
CA ASP A 330 1.84 14.67 18.32
C ASP A 330 0.47 15.19 18.78
N PHE A 331 -0.25 15.94 17.94
CA PHE A 331 -1.65 16.28 18.20
C PHE A 331 -2.49 15.00 18.33
N PHE A 332 -2.34 14.06 17.40
CA PHE A 332 -3.09 12.80 17.42
C PHE A 332 -2.74 11.93 18.63
N ARG A 333 -1.44 11.81 18.95
CA ARG A 333 -0.98 11.05 20.12
C ARG A 333 -1.50 11.65 21.42
N ARG A 334 -1.36 12.98 21.60
CA ARG A 334 -1.87 13.69 22.79
C ARG A 334 -3.39 13.59 22.93
N SER A 335 -4.10 13.48 21.80
CA SER A 335 -5.56 13.30 21.74
C SER A 335 -6.02 11.84 21.85
N GLY A 336 -5.09 10.87 22.02
CA GLY A 336 -5.43 9.44 22.07
C GLY A 336 -5.95 8.85 20.76
N ILE A 337 -5.76 9.54 19.64
CA ILE A 337 -6.18 9.09 18.30
C ILE A 337 -5.14 8.11 17.75
N ALA A 338 -5.57 6.89 17.46
CA ALA A 338 -4.73 5.83 16.96
C ALA A 338 -4.19 6.15 15.55
N LEU A 339 -2.92 5.83 15.30
CA LEU A 339 -2.29 6.00 13.99
C LEU A 339 -2.31 4.68 13.18
N ARG A 340 -2.44 4.78 11.86
CA ARG A 340 -2.29 3.66 10.92
C ARG A 340 -0.87 3.12 11.00
N ASN A 341 -0.73 1.80 10.94
CA ASN A 341 0.58 1.11 10.91
C ASN A 341 1.57 1.49 12.03
N ASP A 342 1.08 2.01 13.15
CA ASP A 342 1.94 2.25 14.32
C ASP A 342 2.30 0.96 15.07
N TRP A 343 3.44 0.38 14.72
CA TRP A 343 4.03 -0.77 15.39
C TRP A 343 4.86 -0.37 16.62
N GLY A 344 5.01 0.92 16.89
CA GLY A 344 5.96 1.46 17.86
C GLY A 344 7.34 1.66 17.25
N ASP A 345 8.38 1.58 18.06
CA ASP A 345 9.77 1.64 17.61
C ASP A 345 10.20 0.27 17.10
N THR A 346 10.22 0.10 15.77
CA THR A 346 10.69 -1.11 15.11
C THR A 346 12.04 -0.84 14.45
N PRO A 347 13.01 -1.76 14.55
CA PRO A 347 14.33 -1.59 13.96
C PRO A 347 14.23 -1.46 12.44
N ASP A 348 14.95 -0.47 11.89
CA ASP A 348 14.94 -0.19 10.46
C ASP A 348 15.88 -1.14 9.70
N SER A 349 16.80 -1.82 10.39
CA SER A 349 17.73 -2.80 9.80
C SER A 349 17.83 -4.11 10.57
N LEU A 350 18.32 -5.16 9.88
CA LEU A 350 18.64 -6.45 10.51
C LEU A 350 19.76 -6.30 11.56
N GLY A 351 20.74 -5.42 11.32
CA GLY A 351 21.80 -5.14 12.28
C GLY A 351 21.26 -4.49 13.56
N GLU A 352 20.31 -3.57 13.44
CA GLU A 352 19.64 -2.92 14.58
C GLU A 352 18.69 -3.88 15.31
N ALA A 353 18.02 -4.78 14.58
CA ALA A 353 17.20 -5.82 15.19
C ALA A 353 18.04 -6.81 16.02
N LEU A 354 19.28 -7.06 15.60
CA LEU A 354 20.22 -7.99 16.24
C LEU A 354 21.15 -7.32 17.27
N SER A 355 21.25 -5.98 17.28
CA SER A 355 22.13 -5.25 18.20
C SER A 355 21.58 -5.19 19.63
N GLY A 356 20.31 -5.55 19.84
CA GLY A 356 19.71 -5.70 21.16
C GLY A 356 18.20 -5.85 21.13
N LEU A 357 17.60 -6.08 22.31
CA LEU A 357 16.15 -6.20 22.48
C LEU A 357 15.50 -4.91 23.01
N SER A 358 16.25 -3.78 23.03
CA SER A 358 15.75 -2.50 23.55
C SER A 358 14.52 -2.01 22.79
N TRP A 359 14.50 -2.20 21.46
CA TRP A 359 13.39 -1.85 20.59
C TRP A 359 12.09 -2.56 20.99
N MET A 360 12.15 -3.79 21.51
CA MET A 360 10.95 -4.53 21.93
C MET A 360 10.16 -3.85 23.05
N LYS A 361 10.77 -2.95 23.84
CA LYS A 361 10.07 -2.24 24.93
C LYS A 361 8.96 -1.33 24.42
N ASN A 362 9.16 -0.71 23.26
CA ASN A 362 8.23 0.26 22.69
C ASN A 362 7.40 -0.32 21.53
N VAL A 363 7.52 -1.62 21.25
CA VAL A 363 6.71 -2.30 20.24
C VAL A 363 5.28 -2.47 20.74
N ASN A 364 4.33 -2.30 19.83
CA ASN A 364 2.92 -2.57 20.09
C ASN A 364 2.69 -4.07 20.32
N GLY A 365 2.76 -4.52 21.58
CA GLY A 365 2.64 -5.92 21.97
C GLY A 365 1.35 -6.60 21.51
N ARG A 366 0.23 -5.85 21.39
CA ARG A 366 -1.03 -6.39 20.86
C ARG A 366 -0.91 -6.78 19.39
N ARG A 367 -0.23 -5.96 18.58
CA ARG A 367 -0.02 -6.27 17.16
C ARG A 367 0.98 -7.40 16.97
N LEU A 368 2.03 -7.44 17.79
CA LEU A 368 2.97 -8.55 17.78
C LEU A 368 2.28 -9.87 18.14
N ALA A 369 1.45 -9.88 19.18
CA ALA A 369 0.66 -11.04 19.57
C ALA A 369 -0.33 -11.45 18.47
N ALA A 370 -1.02 -10.50 17.82
CA ALA A 370 -1.92 -10.79 16.71
C ALA A 370 -1.18 -11.38 15.50
N PHE A 371 0.00 -10.84 15.16
CA PHE A 371 0.84 -11.39 14.10
C PHE A 371 1.34 -12.80 14.43
N ALA A 372 1.82 -13.02 15.66
CA ALA A 372 2.27 -14.33 16.11
C ALA A 372 1.12 -15.35 16.11
N ALA A 373 -0.07 -14.96 16.60
CA ALA A 373 -1.26 -15.82 16.58
C ALA A 373 -1.68 -16.16 15.14
N PHE A 374 -1.66 -15.19 14.23
CA PHE A 374 -1.95 -15.42 12.81
C PHE A 374 -0.91 -16.35 12.18
N PHE A 375 0.38 -16.15 12.44
CA PHE A 375 1.46 -17.00 11.95
C PHE A 375 1.33 -18.44 12.46
N LEU A 376 1.06 -18.62 13.75
CA LEU A 376 0.81 -19.93 14.35
C LEU A 376 -0.44 -20.60 13.76
N PHE A 377 -1.51 -19.83 13.51
CA PHE A 377 -2.70 -20.32 12.81
C PHE A 377 -2.37 -20.79 11.40
N MET A 378 -1.58 -20.03 10.63
CA MET A 378 -1.13 -20.45 9.29
C MET A 378 -0.28 -21.73 9.33
N CYS A 379 0.64 -21.85 10.30
CA CYS A 379 1.41 -23.07 10.51
C CYS A 379 0.50 -24.27 10.85
N ALA A 380 -0.54 -24.04 11.66
CA ALA A 380 -1.52 -25.08 12.01
C ALA A 380 -2.34 -25.52 10.80
N VAL A 381 -2.83 -24.59 9.97
CA VAL A 381 -3.55 -24.93 8.73
C VAL A 381 -2.64 -25.70 7.77
N PHE A 382 -1.39 -25.28 7.57
CA PHE A 382 -0.43 -26.02 6.74
C PHE A 382 -0.19 -27.43 7.29
N SER A 383 0.03 -27.56 8.60
CA SER A 383 0.20 -28.86 9.26
C SER A 383 -1.04 -29.75 9.22
N TRP A 384 -2.24 -29.19 9.05
CA TRP A 384 -3.48 -29.94 8.91
C TRP A 384 -3.77 -30.32 7.45
N LYS A 385 -3.40 -29.46 6.49
CA LYS A 385 -3.52 -29.71 5.04
C LYS A 385 -2.53 -30.77 4.54
N ASN A 386 -1.29 -30.73 5.02
CA ASN A 386 -0.20 -31.58 4.56
C ASN A 386 -0.23 -32.95 5.26
N SER A 387 -0.26 -34.04 4.49
CA SER A 387 -0.32 -35.41 5.02
C SER A 387 0.84 -35.79 5.95
N SER A 388 2.00 -35.14 5.79
CA SER A 388 3.16 -35.31 6.66
C SER A 388 3.10 -34.48 7.96
N GLY A 389 2.13 -33.56 8.06
CA GLY A 389 1.96 -32.67 9.19
C GLY A 389 1.52 -33.39 10.47
N LEU A 390 1.82 -32.78 11.62
CA LEU A 390 1.43 -33.30 12.92
C LEU A 390 -0.09 -33.31 13.10
N LEU A 391 -0.74 -32.18 12.78
CA LEU A 391 -2.19 -32.03 12.92
C LEU A 391 -2.98 -32.92 11.97
N TYR A 392 -2.50 -33.14 10.74
CA TYR A 392 -3.09 -34.11 9.82
C TYR A 392 -3.11 -35.51 10.43
N ARG A 393 -1.94 -36.00 10.88
CA ARG A 393 -1.81 -37.36 11.45
C ARG A 393 -2.63 -37.53 12.72
N TRP A 394 -2.65 -36.52 13.58
CA TRP A 394 -3.50 -36.52 14.76
C TRP A 394 -4.98 -36.57 14.39
N ALA A 395 -5.43 -35.71 13.48
CA ALA A 395 -6.83 -35.64 13.07
C ALA A 395 -7.31 -36.94 12.38
N GLN A 396 -6.45 -37.55 11.57
CA GLN A 396 -6.67 -38.83 10.92
C GLN A 396 -6.76 -39.97 11.96
N ALA A 397 -5.80 -40.04 12.89
CA ALA A 397 -5.79 -41.07 13.93
C ALA A 397 -6.98 -40.96 14.89
N ALA A 398 -7.43 -39.75 15.17
CA ALA A 398 -8.60 -39.49 16.00
C ALA A 398 -9.93 -39.67 15.25
N GLY A 399 -9.91 -39.94 13.94
CA GLY A 399 -11.13 -40.06 13.12
C GLY A 399 -11.97 -38.78 13.17
N THR A 400 -11.32 -37.62 13.16
CA THR A 400 -12.00 -36.32 13.22
C THR A 400 -12.27 -35.77 11.83
N PHE A 401 -13.07 -34.71 11.75
CA PHE A 401 -13.34 -34.03 10.49
C PHE A 401 -12.03 -33.61 9.78
N PRO A 402 -11.89 -33.85 8.45
CA PRO A 402 -12.90 -34.35 7.54
C PRO A 402 -12.84 -35.88 7.29
N PHE A 403 -11.94 -36.58 7.97
CA PHE A 403 -11.73 -38.02 7.78
C PHE A 403 -12.96 -38.85 8.14
N THR A 404 -13.87 -38.35 8.98
CA THR A 404 -15.18 -38.97 9.25
C THR A 404 -16.02 -39.17 7.99
N LEU A 405 -15.77 -38.39 6.92
CA LEU A 405 -16.54 -38.47 5.68
C LEU A 405 -16.11 -39.64 4.79
N SER A 406 -14.97 -40.30 5.06
CA SER A 406 -14.48 -41.39 4.21
C SER A 406 -15.41 -42.61 4.24
N GLU A 407 -16.01 -42.92 5.39
CA GLU A 407 -16.99 -44.01 5.50
C GLU A 407 -18.26 -43.72 4.70
N TRP A 408 -18.71 -42.47 4.69
CA TRP A 408 -19.87 -42.05 3.93
C TRP A 408 -19.58 -42.04 2.44
N ALA A 409 -18.39 -41.58 2.04
CA ALA A 409 -17.92 -41.65 0.66
C ALA A 409 -17.91 -43.09 0.15
N ALA A 410 -17.38 -44.04 0.93
CA ALA A 410 -17.33 -45.46 0.59
C ALA A 410 -18.70 -46.13 0.47
N SER A 411 -19.77 -45.52 1.02
CA SER A 411 -21.14 -46.02 0.89
C SER A 411 -21.82 -45.64 -0.42
N LEU A 412 -21.21 -44.75 -1.21
CA LEU A 412 -21.74 -44.27 -2.49
C LEU A 412 -20.94 -44.87 -3.66
N PRO A 413 -21.54 -44.96 -4.86
CA PRO A 413 -20.79 -45.36 -6.04
C PRO A 413 -19.68 -44.34 -6.36
N ASP A 414 -18.45 -44.82 -6.53
CA ASP A 414 -17.25 -43.98 -6.78
C ASP A 414 -17.40 -43.05 -7.98
N ALA A 415 -18.11 -43.47 -9.02
CA ALA A 415 -18.35 -42.69 -10.23
C ALA A 415 -19.55 -41.72 -10.12
N SER A 416 -20.34 -41.77 -9.05
CA SER A 416 -21.46 -40.86 -8.85
C SER A 416 -20.96 -39.46 -8.47
N LEU A 417 -21.68 -38.40 -8.86
CA LEU A 417 -21.32 -37.03 -8.48
C LEU A 417 -21.25 -36.84 -6.96
N ALA A 418 -22.20 -37.44 -6.22
CA ALA A 418 -22.21 -37.39 -4.76
C ALA A 418 -21.02 -38.13 -4.15
N GLY A 419 -20.66 -39.31 -4.69
CA GLY A 419 -19.47 -40.06 -4.29
C GLY A 419 -18.20 -39.25 -4.50
N VAL A 420 -18.00 -38.70 -5.70
CA VAL A 420 -16.84 -37.85 -6.02
C VAL A 420 -16.73 -36.66 -5.06
N VAL A 421 -17.83 -35.94 -4.83
CA VAL A 421 -17.82 -34.78 -3.93
C VAL A 421 -17.48 -35.18 -2.50
N LEU A 422 -18.04 -36.28 -1.99
CA LEU A 422 -17.76 -36.75 -0.63
C LEU A 422 -16.33 -37.29 -0.48
N THR A 423 -15.81 -37.99 -1.49
CA THR A 423 -14.42 -38.44 -1.51
C THR A 423 -13.45 -37.25 -1.52
N SER A 424 -13.71 -36.22 -2.32
CA SER A 424 -12.93 -34.98 -2.27
C SER A 424 -13.05 -34.27 -0.93
N ALA A 425 -14.28 -34.16 -0.42
CA ALA A 425 -14.55 -33.55 0.88
C ALA A 425 -13.93 -34.32 2.05
N ALA A 426 -13.55 -35.60 1.90
CA ALA A 426 -12.82 -36.32 2.94
C ALA A 426 -11.35 -35.86 3.07
N ALA A 427 -10.83 -35.07 2.12
CA ALA A 427 -9.46 -34.55 2.16
C ALA A 427 -9.40 -33.12 2.75
N PRO A 428 -8.48 -32.82 3.69
CA PRO A 428 -8.29 -31.46 4.22
C PRO A 428 -8.01 -30.40 3.14
N SER A 429 -7.33 -30.76 2.05
CA SER A 429 -7.02 -29.87 0.92
C SER A 429 -8.27 -29.30 0.24
N PHE A 430 -9.37 -30.06 0.20
CA PHE A 430 -10.63 -29.61 -0.38
C PHE A 430 -11.16 -28.36 0.33
N TYR A 431 -11.15 -28.35 1.67
CA TYR A 431 -11.63 -27.22 2.46
C TYR A 431 -10.73 -26.02 2.38
N TYR A 432 -9.43 -26.24 2.23
CA TYR A 432 -8.49 -25.15 1.97
C TYR A 432 -8.86 -24.40 0.68
N THR A 433 -8.99 -25.14 -0.42
CA THR A 433 -9.31 -24.57 -1.73
C THR A 433 -10.72 -23.99 -1.78
N LEU A 434 -11.68 -24.61 -1.09
CA LEU A 434 -13.04 -24.10 -0.92
C LEU A 434 -13.04 -22.77 -0.15
N ALA A 435 -12.34 -22.69 0.98
CA ALA A 435 -12.25 -21.48 1.78
C ALA A 435 -11.57 -20.34 1.00
N TYR A 436 -10.49 -20.64 0.28
CA TYR A 436 -9.81 -19.68 -0.58
C TYR A 436 -10.76 -19.13 -1.66
N SER A 437 -11.49 -20.03 -2.33
CA SER A 437 -12.46 -19.66 -3.36
C SER A 437 -13.62 -18.84 -2.81
N ALA A 438 -14.13 -19.20 -1.63
CA ALA A 438 -15.18 -18.45 -0.94
C ALA A 438 -14.72 -17.04 -0.57
N ILE A 439 -13.49 -16.89 -0.07
CA ILE A 439 -12.90 -15.58 0.24
C ILE A 439 -12.84 -14.70 -1.01
N VAL A 440 -12.29 -15.22 -2.12
CA VAL A 440 -12.20 -14.47 -3.39
C VAL A 440 -13.58 -14.02 -3.87
N VAL A 441 -14.60 -14.88 -3.80
CA VAL A 441 -15.97 -14.54 -4.22
C VAL A 441 -16.61 -13.51 -3.29
N ILE A 442 -16.58 -13.73 -1.97
CA ILE A 442 -17.23 -12.86 -0.98
C ILE A 442 -16.60 -11.47 -0.98
N PHE A 443 -15.26 -11.40 -0.90
CA PHE A 443 -14.56 -10.13 -0.91
C PHE A 443 -14.54 -9.48 -2.30
N GLY A 444 -14.57 -10.28 -3.37
CA GLY A 444 -14.78 -9.79 -4.72
C GLY A 444 -16.12 -9.08 -4.89
N TRP A 445 -17.21 -9.69 -4.42
CA TRP A 445 -18.53 -9.03 -4.44
C TRP A 445 -18.54 -7.73 -3.64
N ARG A 446 -17.92 -7.71 -2.46
CA ARG A 446 -17.75 -6.47 -1.66
C ARG A 446 -16.95 -5.41 -2.42
N ARG A 447 -15.87 -5.79 -3.11
CA ARG A 447 -15.05 -4.90 -3.93
C ARG A 447 -15.88 -4.27 -5.06
N VAL A 448 -16.67 -5.05 -5.80
CA VAL A 448 -17.53 -4.54 -6.88
C VAL A 448 -18.61 -3.60 -6.34
N LYS A 449 -19.19 -3.91 -5.17
CA LYS A 449 -20.19 -3.03 -4.54
C LYS A 449 -19.60 -1.67 -4.12
N ARG A 450 -18.33 -1.65 -3.71
CA ARG A 450 -17.60 -0.43 -3.34
C ARG A 450 -17.12 0.35 -4.56
N ARG A 451 -16.49 -0.32 -5.52
CA ARG A 451 -15.91 0.28 -6.74
C ARG A 451 -16.83 0.02 -7.93
N LYS A 452 -17.77 0.93 -8.16
CA LYS A 452 -18.80 0.82 -9.20
C LYS A 452 -18.28 1.17 -10.60
N THR A 453 -17.30 0.42 -11.08
CA THR A 453 -16.71 0.60 -12.42
C THR A 453 -16.77 -0.72 -13.18
N GLU A 454 -17.03 -0.68 -14.49
CA GLU A 454 -17.08 -1.88 -15.34
C GLU A 454 -15.78 -2.67 -15.32
N TYR A 455 -14.64 -1.98 -15.35
CA TYR A 455 -13.32 -2.61 -15.26
C TYR A 455 -13.18 -3.51 -14.02
N VAL A 456 -13.50 -2.98 -12.83
CA VAL A 456 -13.40 -3.74 -11.58
C VAL A 456 -14.39 -4.90 -11.54
N ALA A 457 -15.58 -4.73 -12.11
CA ALA A 457 -16.57 -5.80 -12.21
C ALA A 457 -16.04 -6.97 -13.05
N TRP A 458 -15.54 -6.70 -14.26
CA TRP A 458 -14.99 -7.72 -15.15
C TRP A 458 -13.72 -8.37 -14.62
N GLN A 459 -12.80 -7.58 -14.08
CA GLN A 459 -11.59 -8.10 -13.46
C GLN A 459 -11.91 -9.05 -12.31
N THR A 460 -12.81 -8.64 -11.41
CA THR A 460 -13.17 -9.43 -10.23
C THR A 460 -13.93 -10.69 -10.62
N ALA A 461 -14.83 -10.61 -11.60
CA ALA A 461 -15.55 -11.76 -12.12
C ALA A 461 -14.60 -12.78 -12.77
N THR A 462 -13.61 -12.32 -13.53
CA THR A 462 -12.61 -13.18 -14.18
C THR A 462 -11.74 -13.90 -13.14
N LEU A 463 -11.25 -13.16 -12.15
CA LEU A 463 -10.45 -13.73 -11.05
C LEU A 463 -11.25 -14.76 -10.25
N ALA A 464 -12.52 -14.47 -9.94
CA ALA A 464 -13.39 -15.40 -9.24
C ALA A 464 -13.68 -16.65 -10.08
N ALA A 465 -13.93 -16.49 -11.38
CA ALA A 465 -14.16 -17.61 -12.29
C ALA A 465 -12.94 -18.52 -12.40
N ILE A 466 -11.73 -17.95 -12.49
CA ILE A 466 -10.48 -18.72 -12.52
C ILE A 466 -10.22 -19.40 -11.17
N GLN A 467 -10.50 -18.74 -10.05
CA GLN A 467 -10.34 -19.38 -8.75
C GLN A 467 -11.33 -20.54 -8.54
N VAL A 468 -12.59 -20.37 -8.91
CA VAL A 468 -13.64 -21.37 -8.64
C VAL A 468 -13.60 -22.51 -9.66
N VAL A 469 -13.41 -22.24 -10.95
CA VAL A 469 -13.54 -23.27 -11.97
C VAL A 469 -12.25 -24.07 -12.12
N PRO A 470 -11.16 -23.56 -12.72
CA PRO A 470 -9.96 -24.36 -12.94
C PRO A 470 -9.16 -24.66 -11.66
N LEU A 471 -9.28 -23.84 -10.61
CA LEU A 471 -8.52 -24.02 -9.37
C LEU A 471 -9.30 -24.66 -8.22
N PHE A 472 -10.58 -24.99 -8.39
CA PHE A 472 -11.34 -25.73 -7.37
C PHE A 472 -12.19 -26.82 -8.00
N LEU A 473 -13.24 -26.46 -8.75
CA LEU A 473 -14.19 -27.43 -9.31
C LEU A 473 -13.51 -28.41 -10.27
N LEU A 474 -12.56 -27.95 -11.08
CA LEU A 474 -11.89 -28.77 -12.08
C LEU A 474 -11.12 -29.95 -11.47
N PRO A 475 -10.12 -29.72 -10.58
CA PRO A 475 -9.36 -30.81 -9.97
C PRO A 475 -10.14 -31.61 -8.93
N GLU A 476 -11.05 -30.97 -8.18
CA GLU A 476 -11.73 -31.62 -7.05
C GLU A 476 -13.01 -32.35 -7.44
N ILE A 477 -13.65 -32.00 -8.56
CA ILE A 477 -14.98 -32.55 -8.90
C ILE A 477 -15.06 -32.97 -10.38
N ILE A 478 -14.78 -32.06 -11.30
CA ILE A 478 -15.01 -32.28 -12.73
C ILE A 478 -14.09 -33.38 -13.28
N LEU A 479 -12.77 -33.27 -13.08
CA LEU A 479 -11.83 -34.26 -13.60
C LEU A 479 -12.02 -35.65 -12.96
N PRO A 480 -12.17 -35.79 -11.63
CA PRO A 480 -12.50 -37.08 -11.01
C PRO A 480 -13.80 -37.69 -11.55
N TYR A 481 -14.87 -36.89 -11.69
CA TYR A 481 -16.14 -37.36 -12.22
C TYR A 481 -16.02 -37.84 -13.67
N LEU A 482 -15.39 -37.05 -14.54
CA LEU A 482 -15.20 -37.41 -15.94
C LEU A 482 -14.30 -38.65 -16.09
N GLY A 483 -13.21 -38.72 -15.33
CA GLY A 483 -12.28 -39.85 -15.34
C GLY A 483 -12.92 -41.14 -14.81
N GLY A 484 -13.64 -41.06 -13.68
CA GLY A 484 -14.33 -42.21 -13.06
C GLY A 484 -15.46 -42.77 -13.94
N ASN A 485 -16.09 -41.93 -14.77
CA ASN A 485 -17.11 -42.36 -15.74
C ASN A 485 -16.54 -42.74 -17.12
N GLY A 486 -15.22 -42.76 -17.29
CA GLY A 486 -14.59 -43.10 -18.58
C GLY A 486 -14.87 -42.09 -19.70
N LEU A 487 -15.24 -40.85 -19.35
CA LEU A 487 -15.56 -39.78 -20.30
C LEU A 487 -14.31 -39.07 -20.84
N LEU A 488 -13.13 -39.38 -20.30
CA LEU A 488 -11.84 -38.89 -20.78
C LEU A 488 -10.99 -40.05 -21.32
N PRO A 489 -10.26 -39.84 -22.44
CA PRO A 489 -9.36 -40.86 -22.96
C PRO A 489 -8.30 -41.26 -21.93
N THR A 490 -8.08 -42.56 -21.75
CA THR A 490 -7.07 -43.08 -20.81
C THR A 490 -5.67 -42.56 -21.10
N GLY A 491 -5.27 -42.48 -22.37
CA GLY A 491 -3.98 -41.91 -22.76
C GLY A 491 -3.80 -40.44 -22.37
N LEU A 492 -4.88 -39.65 -22.35
CA LEU A 492 -4.84 -38.26 -21.86
C LEU A 492 -4.68 -38.24 -20.34
N LEU A 493 -5.43 -39.10 -19.64
CA LEU A 493 -5.35 -39.24 -18.19
C LEU A 493 -3.95 -39.69 -17.74
N ASP A 494 -3.35 -40.68 -18.38
CA ASP A 494 -2.01 -41.17 -18.03
C ASP A 494 -0.93 -40.13 -18.31
N ALA A 495 -1.11 -39.33 -19.37
CA ALA A 495 -0.18 -38.27 -19.75
C ALA A 495 -0.18 -37.06 -18.79
N LEU A 496 -1.35 -36.65 -18.30
CA LEU A 496 -1.51 -35.42 -17.50
C LEU A 496 -1.78 -35.69 -16.02
N PHE A 497 -2.42 -36.81 -15.69
CA PHE A 497 -2.90 -37.16 -14.36
C PHE A 497 -2.55 -38.64 -14.04
N PRO A 498 -1.26 -38.93 -13.83
CA PRO A 498 -0.80 -40.29 -13.55
C PRO A 498 -1.46 -40.85 -12.28
N THR A 499 -1.52 -42.18 -12.20
CA THR A 499 -2.06 -42.87 -11.03
C THR A 499 -1.11 -42.76 -9.84
N SER A 500 -1.65 -42.67 -8.64
CA SER A 500 -0.88 -42.53 -7.40
C SER A 500 -1.68 -43.03 -6.22
N GLU A 501 -1.04 -43.80 -5.34
CA GLU A 501 -1.65 -44.32 -4.11
C GLU A 501 -1.98 -43.20 -3.11
N TYR A 502 -1.32 -42.05 -3.24
CA TYR A 502 -1.54 -40.88 -2.40
C TYR A 502 -2.63 -39.95 -2.93
N ALA A 503 -3.19 -40.23 -4.11
CA ALA A 503 -4.19 -39.39 -4.74
C ALA A 503 -5.61 -39.75 -4.27
N THR A 504 -6.40 -38.73 -3.92
CA THR A 504 -7.78 -38.86 -3.42
C THR A 504 -8.71 -39.69 -4.32
N HIS A 505 -8.53 -39.61 -5.64
CA HIS A 505 -9.32 -40.34 -6.64
C HIS A 505 -8.46 -41.33 -7.45
N GLY A 506 -7.35 -41.81 -6.87
CA GLY A 506 -6.40 -42.72 -7.51
C GLY A 506 -5.56 -42.11 -8.65
N ARG A 507 -5.83 -40.87 -9.06
CA ARG A 507 -5.06 -40.09 -10.04
C ARG A 507 -4.79 -38.67 -9.55
N GLU A 508 -3.65 -38.14 -9.96
CA GLU A 508 -3.15 -36.82 -9.53
C GLU A 508 -3.84 -35.65 -10.23
N TYR A 509 -5.17 -35.55 -10.12
CA TYR A 509 -5.97 -34.48 -10.75
C TYR A 509 -5.61 -33.06 -10.28
N TRP A 510 -5.05 -32.93 -9.07
CA TRP A 510 -4.52 -31.67 -8.54
C TRP A 510 -3.46 -31.03 -9.45
N ARG A 511 -2.80 -31.81 -10.31
CA ARG A 511 -1.86 -31.27 -11.32
C ARG A 511 -2.51 -30.25 -12.25
N ALA A 512 -3.84 -30.29 -12.41
CA ALA A 512 -4.61 -29.33 -13.19
C ALA A 512 -4.44 -27.88 -12.71
N TYR A 513 -4.02 -27.64 -11.47
CA TYR A 513 -3.62 -26.29 -11.02
C TYR A 513 -2.56 -25.67 -11.94
N GLY A 514 -1.72 -26.49 -12.58
CA GLY A 514 -0.72 -26.06 -13.55
C GLY A 514 -1.28 -25.47 -14.84
N PHE A 515 -2.58 -25.63 -15.15
CA PHE A 515 -3.18 -24.91 -16.28
C PHE A 515 -3.25 -23.39 -16.04
N ILE A 516 -3.27 -22.98 -14.78
CA ILE A 516 -3.34 -21.56 -14.38
C ILE A 516 -2.02 -21.12 -13.75
N LEU A 517 -1.45 -21.92 -12.84
CA LEU A 517 -0.23 -21.61 -12.10
C LEU A 517 1.00 -22.05 -12.91
N ALA A 518 1.65 -21.08 -13.56
CA ALA A 518 2.84 -21.33 -14.36
C ALA A 518 4.07 -21.65 -13.49
N TRP A 519 5.13 -22.18 -14.09
CA TRP A 519 6.40 -22.37 -13.39
C TRP A 519 7.05 -21.00 -13.06
N PRO A 520 7.67 -20.82 -11.88
CA PRO A 520 7.92 -21.79 -10.81
C PRO A 520 6.83 -21.84 -9.72
N LEU A 521 5.64 -21.25 -9.90
CA LEU A 521 4.60 -21.26 -8.85
C LEU A 521 4.06 -22.67 -8.59
N ASN A 522 3.80 -23.44 -9.65
CA ASN A 522 3.47 -24.87 -9.51
C ASN A 522 4.68 -25.75 -9.85
N VAL A 523 5.65 -25.83 -8.94
CA VAL A 523 6.84 -26.67 -9.12
C VAL A 523 6.53 -28.16 -9.23
N TYR A 524 5.42 -28.63 -8.65
CA TYR A 524 5.12 -30.04 -8.52
C TYR A 524 4.83 -30.75 -9.85
N ASN A 525 4.50 -29.99 -10.91
CA ASN A 525 4.38 -30.51 -12.27
C ASN A 525 5.72 -30.68 -13.00
N VAL A 526 6.79 -30.10 -12.45
CA VAL A 526 8.15 -30.17 -12.99
C VAL A 526 9.05 -31.01 -12.07
N PHE A 527 8.83 -31.01 -10.77
CA PHE A 527 9.65 -31.66 -9.76
C PHE A 527 9.14 -33.07 -9.42
N THR A 528 8.85 -33.84 -10.46
CA THR A 528 8.32 -35.22 -10.36
C THR A 528 9.43 -36.26 -10.38
N SER A 529 9.18 -37.45 -9.81
CA SER A 529 10.11 -38.59 -9.85
C SER A 529 10.55 -38.91 -11.27
N ASP A 530 9.60 -38.96 -12.19
CA ASP A 530 9.81 -39.19 -13.61
C ASP A 530 9.33 -37.99 -14.42
N PRO A 531 9.97 -37.65 -15.54
CA PRO A 531 9.62 -36.46 -16.32
C PRO A 531 8.21 -36.62 -16.94
N LEU A 532 7.29 -35.73 -16.53
CA LEU A 532 5.98 -35.61 -17.16
C LEU A 532 6.08 -34.68 -18.37
N TRP A 533 6.41 -35.24 -19.54
CA TRP A 533 6.73 -34.48 -20.75
C TRP A 533 5.67 -33.45 -21.16
N TRP A 534 4.38 -33.80 -21.06
CA TRP A 534 3.30 -32.87 -21.35
C TRP A 534 3.28 -31.67 -20.41
N TRP A 535 3.50 -31.90 -19.11
CA TRP A 535 3.59 -30.82 -18.13
C TRP A 535 4.83 -29.95 -18.34
N LEU A 536 5.98 -30.54 -18.67
CA LEU A 536 7.17 -29.78 -19.04
C LEU A 536 6.90 -28.85 -20.23
N GLY A 537 6.23 -29.37 -21.27
CA GLY A 537 5.82 -28.59 -22.44
C GLY A 537 4.84 -27.46 -22.10
N ILE A 538 3.77 -27.77 -21.36
CA ILE A 538 2.77 -26.79 -20.93
C ILE A 538 3.42 -25.69 -20.08
N CYS A 539 4.23 -26.05 -19.08
CA CYS A 539 4.91 -25.08 -18.23
C CYS A 539 5.88 -24.20 -19.02
N PHE A 540 6.60 -24.78 -20.00
CA PHE A 540 7.48 -24.00 -20.87
C PHE A 540 6.70 -22.97 -21.69
N VAL A 541 5.64 -23.41 -22.38
CA VAL A 541 4.82 -22.53 -23.22
C VAL A 541 4.15 -21.43 -22.38
N GLN A 542 3.58 -21.78 -21.22
CA GLN A 542 2.98 -20.78 -20.33
C GLN A 542 3.99 -19.73 -19.86
N THR A 543 5.15 -20.18 -19.39
CA THR A 543 6.14 -19.31 -18.73
C THR A 543 6.92 -18.46 -19.73
N PHE A 544 7.31 -19.02 -20.87
CA PHE A 544 8.22 -18.37 -21.81
C PHE A 544 7.52 -17.82 -23.06
N VAL A 545 6.26 -18.18 -23.31
CA VAL A 545 5.50 -17.70 -24.49
C VAL A 545 4.26 -16.91 -24.07
N LEU A 546 3.32 -17.55 -23.35
CA LEU A 546 2.03 -16.94 -23.05
C LEU A 546 2.14 -15.75 -22.10
N ILE A 547 2.84 -15.90 -20.96
CA ILE A 547 2.99 -14.83 -19.98
C ILE A 547 3.77 -13.64 -20.56
N PRO A 548 4.94 -13.82 -21.20
CA PRO A 548 5.64 -12.71 -21.84
C PRO A 548 4.82 -12.05 -22.94
N GLY A 549 4.09 -12.83 -23.75
CA GLY A 549 3.18 -12.30 -24.77
C GLY A 549 2.07 -11.44 -24.15
N MET A 550 1.43 -11.91 -23.07
CA MET A 550 0.41 -11.13 -22.36
C MET A 550 0.99 -9.82 -21.81
N ILE A 551 2.19 -9.86 -21.23
CA ILE A 551 2.85 -8.66 -20.68
C ILE A 551 3.22 -7.69 -21.80
N TYR A 552 3.63 -8.20 -22.96
CA TYR A 552 3.96 -7.37 -24.12
C TYR A 552 2.76 -6.59 -24.65
N TYR A 553 1.59 -7.23 -24.76
CA TYR A 553 0.39 -6.59 -25.31
C TYR A 553 -0.44 -5.79 -24.30
N TRP A 554 -0.53 -6.26 -23.04
CA TRP A 554 -1.42 -5.68 -22.02
C TRP A 554 -0.69 -5.11 -20.80
N GLY A 555 0.65 -5.13 -20.81
CA GLY A 555 1.47 -4.52 -19.77
C GLY A 555 1.71 -5.39 -18.54
N LYS A 556 2.51 -4.85 -17.61
CA LYS A 556 2.85 -5.50 -16.35
C LYS A 556 1.58 -5.63 -15.50
N GLY A 557 1.30 -6.84 -15.04
CA GLY A 557 0.12 -7.14 -14.20
C GLY A 557 -1.04 -7.79 -14.93
N ALA A 558 -0.98 -8.03 -16.25
CA ALA A 558 -2.03 -8.78 -16.96
C ALA A 558 -2.26 -10.17 -16.34
N TYR A 559 -1.21 -10.97 -16.16
CA TYR A 559 -1.32 -12.28 -15.51
C TYR A 559 -1.73 -12.17 -14.03
N CYS A 560 -1.04 -11.34 -13.24
CA CYS A 560 -1.30 -11.26 -11.81
C CYS A 560 -2.69 -10.69 -11.50
N GLY A 561 -3.12 -9.64 -12.20
CA GLY A 561 -4.38 -8.94 -11.94
C GLY A 561 -5.61 -9.57 -12.59
N TRP A 562 -5.46 -10.56 -13.48
CA TRP A 562 -6.61 -11.20 -14.14
C TRP A 562 -6.64 -12.72 -14.06
N ILE A 563 -5.50 -13.38 -13.84
CA ILE A 563 -5.39 -14.85 -13.94
C ILE A 563 -4.86 -15.49 -12.64
N CYS A 564 -3.83 -14.93 -12.02
CA CYS A 564 -3.25 -15.55 -10.83
C CYS A 564 -4.22 -15.59 -9.65
N SER A 565 -4.34 -16.76 -9.01
CA SER A 565 -5.02 -16.93 -7.72
C SER A 565 -4.50 -15.99 -6.63
N CYS A 566 -3.18 -15.82 -6.58
CA CYS A 566 -2.50 -14.90 -5.67
C CYS A 566 -2.99 -13.46 -5.85
N GLY A 567 -3.11 -13.01 -7.10
CA GLY A 567 -3.62 -11.69 -7.42
C GLY A 567 -5.12 -11.59 -7.22
N ALA A 568 -5.88 -12.68 -7.34
CA ALA A 568 -7.30 -12.71 -6.95
C ALA A 568 -7.48 -12.30 -5.49
N LEU A 569 -6.68 -12.86 -4.58
CA LEU A 569 -6.73 -12.50 -3.16
C LEU A 569 -6.26 -11.05 -2.92
N ALA A 570 -5.17 -10.64 -3.57
CA ALA A 570 -4.63 -9.29 -3.46
C ALA A 570 -5.59 -8.20 -3.96
N GLU A 571 -6.27 -8.45 -5.09
CA GLU A 571 -7.23 -7.52 -5.68
C GLU A 571 -8.58 -7.55 -4.98
N THR A 572 -8.96 -8.64 -4.31
CA THR A 572 -10.25 -8.72 -3.60
C THR A 572 -10.12 -8.35 -2.13
N LEU A 573 -9.63 -9.27 -1.30
CA LEU A 573 -9.42 -9.07 0.14
C LEU A 573 -8.43 -7.93 0.40
N GLY A 574 -7.32 -7.91 -0.36
CA GLY A 574 -6.24 -6.93 -0.20
C GLY A 574 -6.59 -5.50 -0.59
N ASP A 575 -7.64 -5.26 -1.39
CA ASP A 575 -8.00 -3.92 -1.88
C ASP A 575 -8.24 -2.91 -0.75
N THR A 576 -8.79 -3.38 0.38
CA THR A 576 -9.07 -2.55 1.57
C THR A 576 -7.85 -2.33 2.48
N HIS A 577 -6.76 -3.03 2.20
CA HIS A 577 -5.57 -3.07 3.03
C HIS A 577 -4.35 -2.53 2.29
N ARG A 578 -4.50 -2.05 1.05
CA ARG A 578 -3.38 -1.60 0.21
C ARG A 578 -2.66 -0.39 0.82
N ASP A 579 -3.39 0.47 1.53
CA ASP A 579 -2.84 1.60 2.30
C ASP A 579 -2.01 1.16 3.52
N LYS A 580 -2.20 -0.07 3.99
CA LYS A 580 -1.42 -0.65 5.09
C LYS A 580 -0.10 -1.25 4.61
N MET A 581 0.07 -1.43 3.29
CA MET A 581 1.29 -2.01 2.75
C MET A 581 2.46 -1.06 3.03
N PRO A 582 3.57 -1.57 3.59
CA PRO A 582 4.70 -0.70 3.86
C PRO A 582 5.35 -0.28 2.53
N HIS A 583 5.67 0.99 2.42
CA HIS A 583 6.30 1.62 1.26
C HIS A 583 7.70 2.12 1.62
N GLY A 584 8.48 2.40 0.58
CA GLY A 584 9.82 2.95 0.71
C GLY A 584 10.89 1.99 0.21
N GLU A 585 12.12 2.48 0.24
CA GLU A 585 13.24 1.86 -0.46
C GLU A 585 13.51 0.42 -0.01
N LYS A 586 13.41 0.13 1.29
CA LYS A 586 13.60 -1.21 1.86
C LYS A 586 12.57 -2.21 1.33
N TRP A 587 11.29 -1.84 1.35
CA TRP A 587 10.19 -2.71 0.91
C TRP A 587 10.20 -2.89 -0.61
N ASN A 588 10.61 -1.88 -1.35
CA ASN A 588 10.83 -1.99 -2.80
C ASN A 588 12.00 -2.93 -3.12
N LYS A 589 13.11 -2.85 -2.36
CA LYS A 589 14.22 -3.81 -2.48
C LYS A 589 13.78 -5.22 -2.13
N LEU A 590 12.84 -5.41 -1.20
CA LEU A 590 12.27 -6.72 -0.89
C LEU A 590 11.56 -7.37 -2.09
N ASN A 591 11.10 -6.60 -3.09
CA ASN A 591 10.58 -7.18 -4.34
C ASN A 591 11.64 -8.02 -5.08
N LEU A 592 12.94 -7.77 -4.86
CA LEU A 592 14.02 -8.63 -5.39
C LEU A 592 14.02 -10.03 -4.77
N ALA A 593 13.36 -10.25 -3.63
CA ALA A 593 13.22 -11.58 -3.06
C ALA A 593 12.59 -12.56 -4.07
N GLY A 594 11.61 -12.10 -4.87
CA GLY A 594 11.02 -12.91 -5.94
C GLY A 594 12.05 -13.37 -6.98
N GLN A 595 13.03 -12.52 -7.32
CA GLN A 595 14.11 -12.87 -8.25
C GLN A 595 15.10 -13.86 -7.62
N VAL A 596 15.39 -13.71 -6.32
CA VAL A 596 16.22 -14.67 -5.58
C VAL A 596 15.53 -16.04 -5.55
N ILE A 597 14.23 -16.09 -5.26
CA ILE A 597 13.43 -17.31 -5.25
C ILE A 597 13.41 -17.97 -6.64
N LEU A 598 13.22 -17.18 -7.70
CA LEU A 598 13.28 -17.68 -9.07
C LEU A 598 14.67 -18.26 -9.40
N GLY A 599 15.74 -17.58 -8.98
CA GLY A 599 17.11 -18.09 -9.12
C GLY A 599 17.31 -19.43 -8.41
N LEU A 600 16.82 -19.57 -7.18
CA LEU A 600 16.83 -20.83 -6.44
C LEU A 600 16.01 -21.92 -7.15
N ALA A 601 14.85 -21.57 -7.71
CA ALA A 601 14.04 -22.51 -8.48
C ALA A 601 14.77 -23.05 -9.73
N PHE A 602 15.55 -22.21 -10.43
CA PHE A 602 16.41 -22.64 -11.53
C PHE A 602 17.54 -23.57 -11.08
N VAL A 603 18.16 -23.29 -9.92
CA VAL A 603 19.18 -24.18 -9.34
C VAL A 603 18.58 -25.54 -8.97
N LEU A 604 17.39 -25.56 -8.34
CA LEU A 604 16.68 -26.79 -8.04
C LEU A 604 16.27 -27.56 -9.31
N LEU A 605 15.84 -26.84 -10.37
CA LEU A 605 15.52 -27.44 -11.66
C LEU A 605 16.76 -28.11 -12.28
N PHE A 606 17.93 -27.46 -12.20
CA PHE A 606 19.18 -28.05 -12.67
C PHE A 606 19.50 -29.36 -11.94
N PHE A 607 19.38 -29.37 -10.60
CA PHE A 607 19.57 -30.60 -9.82
C PHE A 607 18.52 -31.67 -10.12
N ARG A 608 17.26 -31.27 -10.35
CA ARG A 608 16.20 -32.20 -10.76
C ARG A 608 16.51 -32.89 -12.08
N ILE A 609 16.91 -32.12 -13.10
CA ILE A 609 17.30 -32.65 -14.42
C ILE A 609 18.48 -33.61 -14.28
N GLY A 610 19.50 -33.24 -13.49
CA GLY A 610 20.61 -34.12 -13.17
C GLY A 610 20.16 -35.42 -12.48
N GLY A 611 19.17 -35.35 -11.59
CA GLY A 611 18.59 -36.52 -10.92
C GLY A 611 17.79 -37.44 -11.85
N TRP A 612 17.11 -36.91 -12.87
CA TRP A 612 16.46 -37.74 -13.89
C TRP A 612 17.47 -38.50 -14.76
N ILE A 613 18.57 -37.84 -15.13
CA ILE A 613 19.62 -38.46 -15.96
C ILE A 613 20.45 -39.45 -15.14
N TRP A 614 20.72 -39.12 -13.87
CA TRP A 614 21.53 -39.93 -12.94
C TRP A 614 20.83 -40.10 -11.57
N PRO A 615 19.93 -41.09 -11.43
CA PRO A 615 19.11 -41.26 -10.22
C PRO A 615 19.88 -41.49 -8.91
N ASN A 616 21.05 -42.13 -8.98
CA ASN A 616 21.89 -42.43 -7.81
C ASN A 616 23.03 -41.42 -7.58
N SER A 617 22.91 -40.22 -8.17
CA SER A 617 23.96 -39.20 -8.09
C SER A 617 23.82 -38.28 -6.88
N LEU A 618 24.92 -37.58 -6.55
CA LEU A 618 24.91 -36.48 -5.58
C LEU A 618 23.88 -35.40 -5.93
N LEU A 619 23.62 -35.17 -7.22
CA LEU A 619 22.63 -34.19 -7.68
C LEU A 619 21.20 -34.59 -7.27
N ALA A 620 20.85 -35.87 -7.41
CA ALA A 620 19.58 -36.39 -6.93
C ALA A 620 19.45 -36.28 -5.40
N GLY A 621 20.54 -36.55 -4.68
CA GLY A 621 20.61 -36.39 -3.22
C GLY A 621 20.40 -34.94 -2.77
N ILE A 622 21.08 -33.98 -3.40
CA ILE A 622 20.95 -32.54 -3.10
C ILE A 622 19.54 -32.05 -3.40
N PHE A 623 18.96 -32.45 -4.53
CA PHE A 623 17.58 -32.09 -4.88
C PHE A 623 16.59 -32.57 -3.81
N ASN A 624 16.66 -33.85 -3.43
CA ASN A 624 15.76 -34.43 -2.43
C ASN A 624 15.93 -33.76 -1.05
N ALA A 625 17.16 -33.45 -0.66
CA ALA A 625 17.44 -32.71 0.57
C ALA A 625 16.89 -31.27 0.53
N GLY A 626 17.03 -30.57 -0.61
CA GLY A 626 16.56 -29.19 -0.75
C GLY A 626 15.04 -29.03 -0.82
N VAL A 627 14.33 -29.99 -1.42
CA VAL A 627 12.87 -29.93 -1.60
C VAL A 627 12.11 -30.64 -0.48
N TYR A 628 12.61 -31.78 0.00
CA TYR A 628 11.90 -32.64 0.95
C TYR A 628 12.66 -32.87 2.27
N GLY A 629 13.87 -32.33 2.41
CA GLY A 629 14.70 -32.52 3.60
C GLY A 629 14.08 -31.95 4.87
N GLN A 630 14.59 -32.42 6.01
CA GLN A 630 14.23 -31.94 7.34
C GLN A 630 15.49 -31.42 8.05
N LEU A 631 15.37 -30.31 8.74
CA LEU A 631 16.40 -29.75 9.61
C LEU A 631 15.92 -29.85 11.06
N LEU A 632 16.65 -30.58 11.91
CA LEU A 632 16.31 -30.77 13.33
C LEU A 632 14.87 -31.29 13.58
N GLY A 633 14.35 -32.13 12.67
CA GLY A 633 12.98 -32.65 12.74
C GLY A 633 11.89 -31.70 12.21
N PHE A 634 12.25 -30.50 11.76
CA PHE A 634 11.35 -29.55 11.12
C PHE A 634 11.54 -29.53 9.59
N GLN A 635 10.45 -29.50 8.84
CA GLN A 635 10.47 -29.38 7.38
C GLN A 635 10.81 -27.94 6.97
N ILE A 636 12.03 -27.44 7.21
CA ILE A 636 12.46 -26.11 6.73
C ILE A 636 13.12 -26.29 5.35
N ASN A 637 12.32 -26.70 4.37
CA ASN A 637 12.76 -26.97 3.00
C ASN A 637 12.09 -25.98 2.03
N TYR A 638 12.43 -26.07 0.74
CA TYR A 638 11.89 -25.15 -0.27
C TYR A 638 10.35 -25.14 -0.29
N SER A 639 9.69 -26.29 -0.19
CA SER A 639 8.23 -26.35 -0.20
C SER A 639 7.62 -25.66 1.01
N TRP A 640 8.13 -25.89 2.21
CA TRP A 640 7.66 -25.20 3.41
C TRP A 640 7.91 -23.69 3.36
N MET A 641 9.10 -23.26 2.91
CA MET A 641 9.41 -21.83 2.83
C MET A 641 8.54 -21.12 1.79
N VAL A 642 8.29 -21.75 0.65
CA VAL A 642 7.36 -21.21 -0.35
C VAL A 642 5.94 -21.21 0.20
N ASP A 643 5.45 -22.33 0.71
CA ASP A 643 4.04 -22.49 1.09
C ASP A 643 3.68 -21.69 2.36
N VAL A 644 4.56 -21.62 3.35
CA VAL A 644 4.29 -20.95 4.64
C VAL A 644 4.73 -19.48 4.65
N VAL A 645 5.89 -19.15 4.06
CA VAL A 645 6.47 -17.80 4.18
C VAL A 645 6.12 -16.90 2.98
N LEU A 646 6.08 -17.45 1.77
CA LEU A 646 5.99 -16.63 0.54
C LEU A 646 4.61 -16.65 -0.12
N ALA A 647 3.94 -17.80 -0.11
CA ALA A 647 2.63 -18.00 -0.70
C ALA A 647 1.49 -17.64 0.25
N GLY A 648 1.77 -17.53 1.57
CA GLY A 648 0.71 -17.40 2.57
C GLY A 648 -0.32 -18.54 2.50
N MET A 649 0.15 -19.71 2.07
CA MET A 649 -0.53 -20.88 1.50
C MET A 649 -1.08 -20.71 0.06
N ILE A 650 -0.53 -21.48 -0.89
CA ILE A 650 -1.23 -22.00 -2.08
C ILE A 650 -1.78 -23.39 -1.71
#